data_AF-A0A1H5KL04-F1
#
_entry.id   AF-A0A1H5KL04-F1
#
_cell.length_a   1.000
_cell.length_b   1.000
_cell.length_c   1.000
_cell.angle_alpha   90.00
_cell.angle_beta   90.00
_cell.angle_gamma   90.00
#
_symmetry.space_group_name_H-M   'P 1'
#
loop_
_entity.id
_entity.type
_entity.pdbx_description
1 polymer ?
#
loop_
_entity_poly.entity_id
_entity_poly.type
_entity_poly.pdbx_seq_one_letter_code
_entity_poly.pdbx_strand_id
1 'polypeptide(L)'
;MNSYNENLHTSVLETLSEQELKLQKSKANLDASMFSLYYAEGARISAAEELIIANNNYKFQQEILEQAVIDSDLSTNVLSSVNLANTFIPETVKNTSVAAANVQIAANAILKLASDVGSIFSIVNAADFDTEIYDQSKYANDLMNGSSPTKKGTAYLAEKTSQLSMEASADVAEVPVSSLAEKTASTDTLIKGLLEVVNTDFNTASTAVMTDTEALATANSAEKKAEGTLEDTGVVYKSTQDAYELSNKQLNLDLKVTIPVEEGRPTNYKVSFNNYKSPFEDSKEKGVSAGSNEEGYPVKNYYIFLVKNKDKEFFSLSDAEGLITEDKDKELYIKIPSVSPVKSKKNYLYEETISIRPELMVVEEDASDLKKDKENKAPKQKYLRDVNGADIKIGENYVVYVLAVFDNGYKKIINTFDDYLTVPSACFTLKNRLTAAKKIAIDTNKMTFTAKQNGDFNVEYRCIFLLFNPKLTKGLLTAKELEKLEKAASELDEYYKKNKEKQGLKLLLEQIKSKISISISNEKEESTNAILETLEKEKQELIDKLKKIEEEIKKLEKDLKKPGFFFNYTIAKGLEVESYGIATVPSAPSKKYSFDINVSTTDSFGNSLIAGSEYIPVVLAMPKKKDEEVQFIGALSNIQETSVFQYTINKK
;
A
#
# COMPACT_ATOMS: atom_id res chain seq x y z
N MET A 1 57.36 5.18 -32.74
CA MET A 1 56.67 6.23 -31.96
C MET A 1 55.18 5.93 -32.07
N ASN A 2 54.65 5.07 -31.21
CA ASN A 2 53.23 4.66 -31.23
C ASN A 2 52.37 5.49 -30.24
N SER A 3 52.71 6.74 -29.98
CA SER A 3 52.36 7.34 -28.69
C SER A 3 51.16 8.30 -28.66
N TYR A 4 50.31 8.38 -29.69
CA TYR A 4 49.14 9.28 -29.65
C TYR A 4 47.81 8.55 -29.79
N ASN A 5 47.63 7.74 -30.84
CA ASN A 5 46.41 6.95 -31.01
C ASN A 5 46.22 5.92 -29.90
N GLU A 6 47.28 5.21 -29.49
CA GLU A 6 47.21 4.26 -28.38
C GLU A 6 46.91 4.96 -27.05
N ASN A 7 47.51 6.13 -26.81
CA ASN A 7 47.25 6.93 -25.60
C ASN A 7 45.83 7.51 -25.57
N LEU A 8 45.31 7.96 -26.72
CA LEU A 8 43.93 8.44 -26.86
C LEU A 8 42.94 7.30 -26.65
N HIS A 9 43.16 6.14 -27.29
CA HIS A 9 42.34 4.94 -27.12
C HIS A 9 42.30 4.50 -25.65
N THR A 10 43.48 4.43 -25.00
CA THR A 10 43.60 4.11 -23.57
C THR A 10 42.85 5.10 -22.70
N SER A 11 42.99 6.41 -22.93
CA SER A 11 42.30 7.44 -22.14
C SER A 11 40.78 7.40 -22.33
N VAL A 12 40.29 7.15 -23.55
CA VAL A 12 38.86 6.97 -23.83
C VAL A 12 38.33 5.68 -23.17
N LEU A 13 39.11 4.60 -23.19
CA LEU A 13 38.78 3.32 -22.54
C LEU A 13 38.66 3.50 -21.03
N GLU A 14 39.64 4.13 -20.38
CA GLU A 14 39.64 4.43 -18.95
C GLU A 14 38.41 5.28 -18.58
N THR A 15 38.18 6.38 -19.32
CA THR A 15 37.06 7.30 -19.06
C THR A 15 35.70 6.59 -19.16
N LEU A 16 35.47 5.83 -20.25
CA LEU A 16 34.20 5.13 -20.46
C LEU A 16 34.03 3.96 -19.48
N SER A 17 35.10 3.26 -19.12
CA SER A 17 35.06 2.20 -18.10
C SER A 17 34.76 2.74 -16.70
N GLU A 18 35.35 3.87 -16.32
CA GLU A 18 35.03 4.55 -15.06
C GLU A 18 33.59 5.05 -15.03
N GLN A 19 33.09 5.62 -16.13
CA GLN A 19 31.70 6.07 -16.23
C GLN A 19 30.72 4.89 -16.21
N GLU A 20 31.03 3.76 -16.85
CA GLU A 20 30.23 2.54 -16.78
C GLU A 20 30.18 1.99 -15.34
N LEU A 21 31.31 1.97 -14.64
CA LEU A 21 31.35 1.58 -13.23
C LEU A 21 30.52 2.53 -12.34
N LYS A 22 30.62 3.85 -12.58
CA LYS A 22 29.79 4.84 -11.88
C LYS A 22 28.30 4.65 -12.20
N LEU A 23 27.94 4.34 -13.44
CA LEU A 23 26.56 4.06 -13.84
C LEU A 23 26.02 2.81 -13.13
N GLN A 24 26.80 1.73 -13.08
CA GLN A 24 26.44 0.51 -12.34
C GLN A 24 26.26 0.79 -10.85
N LYS A 25 27.19 1.54 -10.23
CA LYS A 25 27.09 1.93 -8.82
C LYS A 25 25.87 2.81 -8.55
N SER A 26 25.61 3.78 -9.43
CA SER A 26 24.46 4.67 -9.32
C SER A 26 23.14 3.91 -9.50
N LYS A 27 23.10 2.92 -10.40
CA LYS A 27 21.95 2.02 -10.56
C LYS A 27 21.72 1.16 -9.31
N ALA A 28 22.77 0.59 -8.73
CA ALA A 28 22.68 -0.17 -7.50
C ALA A 28 22.19 0.70 -6.33
N ASN A 29 22.65 1.94 -6.24
CA ASN A 29 22.15 2.91 -5.25
C ASN A 29 20.67 3.24 -5.49
N LEU A 30 20.27 3.45 -6.74
CA LEU A 30 18.86 3.70 -7.10
C LEU A 30 17.97 2.53 -6.66
N ASP A 31 18.38 1.30 -6.97
CA ASP A 31 17.66 0.10 -6.58
C ASP A 31 17.60 -0.04 -5.04
N ALA A 32 18.67 0.30 -4.31
CA ALA A 32 18.69 0.32 -2.84
C ALA A 32 17.74 1.40 -2.25
N SER A 33 17.71 2.59 -2.83
CA SER A 33 16.78 3.66 -2.44
C SER A 33 15.33 3.27 -2.72
N MET A 34 15.07 2.52 -3.79
CA MET A 34 13.74 1.96 -4.09
C MET A 34 13.28 0.96 -3.02
N PHE A 35 14.15 0.06 -2.57
CA PHE A 35 13.84 -0.84 -1.44
C PHE A 35 13.60 -0.05 -0.15
N SER A 36 14.41 0.96 0.10
CA SER A 36 14.27 1.80 1.30
C SER A 36 12.93 2.52 1.35
N LEU A 37 12.47 3.07 0.21
CA LEU A 37 11.14 3.66 0.09
C LEU A 37 10.06 2.60 0.32
N TYR A 38 10.16 1.46 -0.37
CA TYR A 38 9.16 0.39 -0.25
C TYR A 38 8.92 -0.08 1.19
N TYR A 39 9.99 -0.33 1.96
CA TYR A 39 9.85 -0.72 3.36
C TYR A 39 9.34 0.42 4.26
N ALA A 40 9.71 1.67 3.96
CA ALA A 40 9.18 2.83 4.69
C ALA A 40 7.68 3.03 4.43
N GLU A 41 7.21 2.83 3.20
CA GLU A 41 5.79 2.82 2.85
C GLU A 41 5.04 1.69 3.58
N GLY A 42 5.62 0.49 3.63
CA GLY A 42 5.07 -0.64 4.40
C GLY A 42 4.94 -0.36 5.89
N ALA A 43 5.97 0.23 6.51
CA ALA A 43 5.94 0.64 7.92
C ALA A 43 4.86 1.70 8.18
N ARG A 44 4.71 2.68 7.28
CA ARG A 44 3.66 3.70 7.37
C ARG A 44 2.26 3.10 7.26
N ILE A 45 2.05 2.17 6.33
CA ILE A 45 0.78 1.47 6.16
C ILE A 45 0.44 0.69 7.43
N SER A 46 1.40 -0.09 7.94
CA SER A 46 1.22 -0.91 9.15
C SER A 46 0.86 -0.05 10.37
N ALA A 47 1.61 1.03 10.63
CA ALA A 47 1.33 1.97 11.73
C ALA A 47 -0.05 2.65 11.58
N ALA A 48 -0.49 2.93 10.35
CA ALA A 48 -1.80 3.51 10.11
C ALA A 48 -2.95 2.50 10.36
N GLU A 49 -2.73 1.21 10.07
CA GLU A 49 -3.70 0.16 10.37
C GLU A 49 -3.83 -0.07 11.88
N GLU A 50 -2.72 -0.13 12.60
CA GLU A 50 -2.69 -0.22 14.06
C GLU A 50 -3.44 0.95 14.70
N LEU A 51 -3.19 2.18 14.25
CA LEU A 51 -3.89 3.38 14.73
C LEU A 51 -5.41 3.31 14.48
N ILE A 52 -5.86 2.74 13.36
CA ILE A 52 -7.30 2.56 13.09
C ILE A 52 -7.90 1.57 14.10
N ILE A 53 -7.21 0.47 14.38
CA ILE A 53 -7.65 -0.53 15.36
C ILE A 53 -7.70 0.09 16.77
N ALA A 54 -6.65 0.81 17.18
CA ALA A 54 -6.58 1.49 18.46
C ALA A 54 -7.69 2.53 18.64
N ASN A 55 -7.98 3.34 17.61
CA ASN A 55 -9.09 4.31 17.66
C ASN A 55 -10.47 3.64 17.82
N ASN A 56 -10.69 2.52 17.13
CA ASN A 56 -11.93 1.77 17.28
C ASN A 56 -12.07 1.19 18.69
N ASN A 57 -10.99 0.64 19.25
CA ASN A 57 -10.98 0.13 20.62
C ASN A 57 -11.19 1.27 21.65
N TYR A 58 -10.50 2.41 21.48
CA TYR A 58 -10.68 3.58 22.32
C TYR A 58 -12.14 4.04 22.36
N LYS A 59 -12.80 4.16 21.20
CA LYS A 59 -14.22 4.54 21.13
C LYS A 59 -15.12 3.53 21.84
N PHE A 60 -14.86 2.24 21.65
CA PHE A 60 -15.62 1.18 22.34
C PHE A 60 -15.44 1.25 23.86
N GLN A 61 -14.21 1.45 24.35
CA GLN A 61 -13.95 1.60 25.79
C GLN A 61 -14.55 2.89 26.37
N GLN A 62 -14.61 3.97 25.59
CA GLN A 62 -15.28 5.20 26.00
C GLN A 62 -16.78 4.96 26.28
N GLU A 63 -17.48 4.26 25.38
CA GLU A 63 -18.90 3.93 25.55
C GLU A 63 -19.14 3.06 26.80
N ILE A 64 -18.24 2.11 27.09
CA ILE A 64 -18.30 1.28 28.31
C ILE A 64 -18.07 2.13 29.56
N LEU A 65 -17.09 3.03 29.56
CA LEU A 65 -16.78 3.91 30.70
C LEU A 65 -17.95 4.83 31.03
N GLU A 66 -18.57 5.44 30.00
CA GLU A 66 -19.75 6.28 30.19
C GLU A 66 -20.88 5.51 30.90
N GLN A 67 -21.15 4.27 30.49
CA GLN A 67 -22.16 3.43 31.15
C GLN A 67 -21.75 3.03 32.58
N ALA A 68 -20.49 2.67 32.80
CA ALA A 68 -20.00 2.28 34.13
C ALA A 68 -20.09 3.41 35.16
N VAL A 69 -19.87 4.67 34.74
CA VAL A 69 -20.05 5.86 35.59
C VAL A 69 -21.52 6.01 35.99
N ILE A 70 -22.44 5.89 35.03
CA ILE A 70 -23.89 5.97 35.30
C ILE A 70 -24.33 4.89 36.31
N ASP A 71 -23.87 3.65 36.13
CA ASP A 71 -24.23 2.54 37.00
C ASP A 71 -23.66 2.73 38.42
N SER A 72 -22.44 3.26 38.55
CA SER A 72 -21.83 3.61 39.84
C SER A 72 -22.59 4.71 40.59
N ASP A 73 -23.02 5.76 39.87
CA ASP A 73 -23.80 6.85 40.45
C ASP A 73 -25.18 6.35 40.91
N LEU A 74 -25.83 5.51 40.08
CA LEU A 74 -27.10 4.89 40.44
C LEU A 74 -26.96 4.04 41.70
N SER A 75 -25.92 3.20 41.78
CA SER A 75 -25.65 2.39 42.96
C SER A 75 -25.43 3.22 44.22
N THR A 76 -24.67 4.31 44.12
CA THR A 76 -24.41 5.22 45.26
C THR A 76 -25.71 5.90 45.73
N ASN A 77 -26.60 6.25 44.81
CA ASN A 77 -27.93 6.80 45.12
C ASN A 77 -28.84 5.78 45.81
N VAL A 78 -28.80 4.51 45.38
CA VAL A 78 -29.55 3.42 46.02
C VAL A 78 -29.02 3.18 47.44
N LEU A 79 -27.70 3.13 47.63
CA LEU A 79 -27.08 3.00 48.96
C LEU A 79 -27.50 4.14 49.90
N SER A 80 -27.49 5.37 49.41
CA SER A 80 -27.92 6.55 50.17
C SER A 80 -29.38 6.45 50.60
N SER A 81 -30.25 6.00 49.68
CA SER A 81 -31.69 5.82 49.96
C SER A 81 -31.94 4.72 51.00
N VAL A 82 -31.21 3.60 50.91
CA VAL A 82 -31.31 2.50 51.87
C VAL A 82 -30.79 2.92 53.25
N ASN A 83 -29.72 3.73 53.32
CA ASN A 83 -29.20 4.25 54.60
C ASN A 83 -30.19 5.21 55.29
N LEU A 84 -30.92 6.03 54.53
CA LEU A 84 -32.01 6.84 55.07
C LEU A 84 -33.13 5.94 55.62
N ALA A 85 -33.53 4.91 54.87
CA ALA A 85 -34.51 3.93 55.34
C ALA A 85 -34.03 3.21 56.62
N ASN A 86 -32.73 2.89 56.70
CA ASN A 86 -32.09 2.27 57.87
C ASN A 86 -32.04 3.18 59.10
N THR A 87 -32.27 4.48 58.94
CA THR A 87 -32.43 5.42 60.05
C THR A 87 -33.90 5.52 60.48
N PHE A 88 -34.80 5.73 59.51
CA PHE A 88 -36.20 6.04 59.80
C PHE A 88 -37.05 4.82 60.18
N ILE A 89 -36.76 3.63 59.66
CA ILE A 89 -37.53 2.42 59.99
C ILE A 89 -37.33 2.02 61.46
N PRO A 90 -36.10 1.90 62.00
CA PRO A 90 -35.91 1.63 63.43
C PRO A 90 -36.55 2.68 64.34
N GLU A 91 -36.53 3.96 63.96
CA GLU A 91 -37.22 5.03 64.69
C GLU A 91 -38.74 4.83 64.67
N THR A 92 -39.30 4.46 63.51
CA THR A 92 -40.73 4.15 63.36
C THR A 92 -41.12 2.92 64.17
N VAL A 93 -40.31 1.86 64.18
CA VAL A 93 -40.51 0.66 65.03
C VAL A 93 -40.55 1.07 66.51
N LYS A 94 -39.59 1.88 66.96
CA LYS A 94 -39.53 2.37 68.34
C LYS A 94 -40.77 3.19 68.71
N ASN A 95 -41.15 4.15 67.86
CA ASN A 95 -42.29 5.02 68.11
C ASN A 95 -43.62 4.24 68.13
N THR A 96 -43.82 3.31 67.20
CA THR A 96 -45.01 2.46 67.16
C THR A 96 -45.07 1.50 68.34
N SER A 97 -43.93 0.94 68.76
CA SER A 97 -43.84 0.10 69.97
C SER A 97 -44.22 0.87 71.24
N VAL A 98 -43.72 2.10 71.40
CA VAL A 98 -44.08 2.98 72.52
C VAL A 98 -45.57 3.33 72.49
N ALA A 99 -46.11 3.65 71.31
CA ALA A 99 -47.53 3.95 71.15
C ALA A 99 -48.40 2.72 71.51
N ALA A 100 -48.05 1.53 71.03
CA ALA A 100 -48.75 0.29 71.36
C ALA A 100 -48.73 0.00 72.86
N ALA A 101 -47.58 0.20 73.54
CA ALA A 101 -47.47 0.06 74.99
C ALA A 101 -48.39 1.05 75.74
N ASN A 102 -48.43 2.32 75.30
CA ASN A 102 -49.31 3.33 75.89
C ASN A 102 -50.80 3.00 75.68
N VAL A 103 -51.18 2.52 74.48
CA VAL A 103 -52.56 2.07 74.19
C VAL A 103 -52.92 0.88 75.07
N GLN A 104 -52.02 -0.08 75.27
CA GLN A 104 -52.25 -1.22 76.17
C GLN A 104 -52.46 -0.77 77.62
N ILE A 105 -51.65 0.16 78.12
CA ILE A 105 -51.81 0.74 79.47
C ILE A 105 -53.19 1.40 79.59
N ALA A 106 -53.60 2.21 78.61
CA ALA A 106 -54.91 2.84 78.59
C ALA A 106 -56.05 1.82 78.52
N ALA A 107 -55.94 0.79 77.67
CA ALA A 107 -56.92 -0.27 77.55
C ALA A 107 -57.09 -1.04 78.86
N ASN A 108 -56.00 -1.37 79.55
CA ASN A 108 -56.03 -2.01 80.87
C ASN A 108 -56.75 -1.14 81.91
N ALA A 109 -56.53 0.18 81.90
CA ALA A 109 -57.23 1.11 82.79
C ALA A 109 -58.73 1.17 82.48
N ILE A 110 -59.12 1.20 81.20
CA ILE A 110 -60.53 1.17 80.76
C ILE A 110 -61.19 -0.16 81.16
N LEU A 111 -60.51 -1.29 80.97
CA LEU A 111 -61.00 -2.61 81.36
C LEU A 111 -61.24 -2.69 82.88
N LYS A 112 -60.32 -2.13 83.68
CA LYS A 112 -60.50 -2.03 85.13
C LYS A 112 -61.70 -1.17 85.50
N LEU A 113 -61.85 0.01 84.89
CA LEU A 113 -63.01 0.87 85.11
C LEU A 113 -64.32 0.18 84.72
N ALA A 114 -64.34 -0.54 83.60
CA ALA A 114 -65.49 -1.33 83.16
C ALA A 114 -65.87 -2.42 84.18
N SER A 115 -64.88 -3.08 84.78
CA SER A 115 -65.09 -4.05 85.87
C SER A 115 -65.66 -3.38 87.13
N ASP A 116 -65.13 -2.22 87.51
CA ASP A 116 -65.61 -1.46 88.67
C ASP A 116 -67.06 -0.98 88.45
N VAL A 117 -67.38 -0.47 87.25
CA VAL A 117 -68.75 -0.06 86.86
C VAL A 117 -69.71 -1.26 86.84
N GLY A 118 -69.28 -2.41 86.32
CA GLY A 118 -70.08 -3.64 86.36
C GLY A 118 -70.37 -4.11 87.77
N SER A 119 -69.42 -3.94 88.70
CA SER A 119 -69.59 -4.23 90.12
C SER A 119 -70.57 -3.25 90.78
N ILE A 120 -70.44 -1.95 90.50
CA ILE A 120 -71.39 -0.92 90.98
C ILE A 120 -72.81 -1.24 90.52
N PHE A 121 -73.00 -1.52 89.22
CA PHE A 121 -74.31 -1.88 88.69
C PHE A 121 -74.88 -3.13 89.36
N SER A 122 -74.05 -4.15 89.60
CA SER A 122 -74.47 -5.38 90.30
C SER A 122 -74.94 -5.10 91.73
N ILE A 123 -74.24 -4.22 92.46
CA ILE A 123 -74.61 -3.81 93.81
C ILE A 123 -75.93 -3.01 93.79
N VAL A 124 -76.05 -2.01 92.91
CA VAL A 124 -77.25 -1.15 92.81
C VAL A 124 -78.47 -1.97 92.37
N ASN A 125 -78.31 -2.87 91.40
CA ASN A 125 -79.37 -3.78 90.95
C ASN A 125 -79.89 -4.69 92.10
N ALA A 126 -79.02 -5.06 93.05
CA ALA A 126 -79.42 -5.85 94.21
C ALA A 126 -80.04 -5.01 95.35
N ALA A 127 -79.62 -3.74 95.50
CA ALA A 127 -79.97 -2.91 96.65
C ALA A 127 -81.13 -1.95 96.41
N ASP A 128 -81.27 -1.40 95.20
CA ASP A 128 -82.14 -0.25 94.91
C ASP A 128 -82.73 -0.33 93.49
N PHE A 129 -83.48 -1.41 93.23
CA PHE A 129 -84.06 -1.69 91.92
C PHE A 129 -85.20 -0.72 91.56
N ASP A 130 -85.29 -0.34 90.27
CA ASP A 130 -86.32 0.56 89.72
C ASP A 130 -86.23 2.03 90.18
N THR A 131 -85.05 2.46 90.65
CA THR A 131 -84.76 3.86 90.97
C THR A 131 -83.99 4.58 89.87
N GLU A 132 -83.94 5.91 89.93
CA GLU A 132 -83.13 6.71 89.02
C GLU A 132 -81.63 6.32 89.08
N ILE A 133 -81.14 5.92 90.26
CA ILE A 133 -79.76 5.47 90.46
C ILE A 133 -79.51 4.13 89.74
N TYR A 134 -80.50 3.23 89.74
CA TYR A 134 -80.45 2.00 88.97
C TYR A 134 -80.34 2.25 87.46
N ASP A 135 -81.20 3.11 86.91
CA ASP A 135 -81.19 3.43 85.48
C ASP A 135 -79.88 4.10 85.05
N GLN A 136 -79.33 5.01 85.87
CA GLN A 136 -78.03 5.64 85.63
C GLN A 136 -76.88 4.63 85.68
N SER A 137 -76.89 3.71 86.65
CA SER A 137 -75.86 2.67 86.79
C SER A 137 -75.91 1.66 85.64
N LYS A 138 -77.12 1.28 85.21
CA LYS A 138 -77.34 0.41 84.05
C LYS A 138 -76.83 1.07 82.77
N TYR A 139 -77.17 2.33 82.55
CA TYR A 139 -76.71 3.09 81.39
C TYR A 139 -75.18 3.18 81.33
N ALA A 140 -74.53 3.48 82.46
CA ALA A 140 -73.07 3.52 82.55
C ALA A 140 -72.44 2.14 82.27
N ASN A 141 -73.03 1.06 82.80
CA ASN A 141 -72.59 -0.31 82.54
C ASN A 141 -72.77 -0.71 81.07
N ASP A 142 -73.90 -0.36 80.46
CA ASP A 142 -74.20 -0.64 79.05
C ASP A 142 -73.24 0.10 78.10
N LEU A 143 -72.80 1.31 78.45
CA LEU A 143 -71.79 2.05 77.68
C LEU A 143 -70.38 1.45 77.85
N MET A 144 -70.01 1.04 79.06
CA MET A 144 -68.67 0.50 79.35
C MET A 144 -68.50 -0.93 78.88
N ASN A 145 -69.42 -1.82 79.26
CA ASN A 145 -69.37 -3.26 79.01
C ASN A 145 -70.17 -3.69 77.77
N GLY A 146 -71.13 -2.88 77.34
CA GLY A 146 -72.05 -3.23 76.26
C GLY A 146 -73.38 -3.75 76.78
N SER A 147 -74.47 -3.43 76.06
CA SER A 147 -75.84 -3.85 76.40
C SER A 147 -76.23 -5.21 75.82
N SER A 148 -75.41 -5.80 74.95
CA SER A 148 -75.69 -7.05 74.24
C SER A 148 -74.42 -7.59 73.54
N PRO A 149 -74.31 -8.90 73.24
CA PRO A 149 -73.19 -9.46 72.46
C PRO A 149 -72.93 -8.75 71.11
N THR A 150 -73.96 -8.12 70.54
CA THR A 150 -73.86 -7.37 69.27
C THR A 150 -73.59 -5.87 69.46
N LYS A 151 -73.79 -5.32 70.68
CA LYS A 151 -73.52 -3.92 71.03
C LYS A 151 -72.34 -3.85 71.98
N LYS A 152 -71.15 -3.75 71.39
CA LYS A 152 -69.90 -3.75 72.12
C LYS A 152 -69.65 -2.41 72.80
N GLY A 153 -69.34 -2.42 74.09
CA GLY A 153 -69.03 -1.22 74.87
C GLY A 153 -67.60 -0.72 74.67
N THR A 154 -67.26 0.37 75.36
CA THR A 154 -65.95 1.02 75.35
C THR A 154 -64.80 0.06 75.69
N ALA A 155 -65.01 -0.86 76.63
CA ALA A 155 -64.00 -1.84 77.05
C ALA A 155 -63.54 -2.76 75.92
N TYR A 156 -64.49 -3.29 75.14
CA TYR A 156 -64.18 -4.13 73.99
C TYR A 156 -63.42 -3.36 72.90
N LEU A 157 -63.83 -2.12 72.62
CA LEU A 157 -63.16 -1.29 71.64
C LEU A 157 -61.72 -0.98 72.07
N ALA A 158 -61.50 -0.76 73.36
CA ALA A 158 -60.17 -0.53 73.91
C ALA A 158 -59.26 -1.76 73.77
N GLU A 159 -59.76 -2.96 74.08
CA GLU A 159 -59.03 -4.22 73.89
C GLU A 159 -58.69 -4.47 72.41
N LYS A 160 -59.67 -4.33 71.52
CA LYS A 160 -59.45 -4.46 70.07
C LYS A 160 -58.42 -3.45 69.56
N THR A 161 -58.47 -2.22 70.04
CA THR A 161 -57.51 -1.17 69.66
C THR A 161 -56.10 -1.49 70.16
N SER A 162 -55.97 -2.04 71.38
CA SER A 162 -54.69 -2.55 71.90
C SER A 162 -54.15 -3.69 71.04
N GLN A 163 -54.99 -4.66 70.65
CA GLN A 163 -54.57 -5.76 69.78
C GLN A 163 -54.07 -5.23 68.42
N LEU A 164 -54.86 -4.39 67.74
CA LEU A 164 -54.47 -3.81 66.46
C LEU A 164 -53.17 -2.97 66.56
N SER A 165 -52.96 -2.30 67.69
CA SER A 165 -51.71 -1.54 67.92
C SER A 165 -50.50 -2.46 68.06
N MET A 166 -50.67 -3.63 68.69
CA MET A 166 -49.60 -4.64 68.80
C MET A 166 -49.31 -5.30 67.45
N GLU A 167 -50.35 -5.63 66.67
CA GLU A 167 -50.20 -6.16 65.31
C GLU A 167 -49.46 -5.16 64.42
N ALA A 168 -49.88 -3.89 64.42
CA ALA A 168 -49.18 -2.83 63.68
C ALA A 168 -47.72 -2.66 64.11
N SER A 169 -47.41 -2.80 65.41
CA SER A 169 -46.03 -2.77 65.90
C SER A 169 -45.20 -3.96 65.42
N ALA A 170 -45.81 -5.14 65.29
CA ALA A 170 -45.14 -6.34 64.80
C ALA A 170 -44.87 -6.24 63.29
N ASP A 171 -45.86 -5.81 62.50
CA ASP A 171 -45.75 -5.65 61.05
C ASP A 171 -44.64 -4.64 60.67
N VAL A 172 -44.54 -3.52 61.41
CA VAL A 172 -43.49 -2.51 61.18
C VAL A 172 -42.10 -3.06 61.54
N ALA A 173 -42.01 -3.99 62.50
CA ALA A 173 -40.75 -4.60 62.91
C ALA A 173 -40.25 -5.71 61.97
N GLU A 174 -41.10 -6.21 61.06
CA GLU A 174 -40.71 -7.27 60.12
C GLU A 174 -39.72 -6.79 59.05
N VAL A 175 -39.62 -5.48 58.79
CA VAL A 175 -38.81 -4.91 57.70
C VAL A 175 -37.30 -5.06 57.97
N PRO A 176 -36.56 -5.95 57.28
CA PRO A 176 -35.16 -6.26 57.61
C PRO A 176 -34.20 -5.32 56.89
N VAL A 177 -34.31 -4.01 57.15
CA VAL A 177 -33.61 -2.98 56.36
C VAL A 177 -32.09 -2.97 56.58
N SER A 178 -31.60 -3.53 57.68
CA SER A 178 -30.17 -3.70 57.96
C SER A 178 -29.51 -4.67 56.97
N SER A 179 -30.14 -5.80 56.68
CA SER A 179 -29.65 -6.76 55.68
C SER A 179 -29.67 -6.16 54.27
N LEU A 180 -30.68 -5.33 53.96
CA LEU A 180 -30.73 -4.60 52.71
C LEU A 180 -29.55 -3.63 52.59
N ALA A 181 -29.23 -2.88 53.66
CA ALA A 181 -28.10 -1.96 53.70
C ALA A 181 -26.76 -2.66 53.44
N GLU A 182 -26.52 -3.82 54.07
CA GLU A 182 -25.30 -4.61 53.85
C GLU A 182 -25.18 -5.09 52.39
N LYS A 183 -26.26 -5.61 51.81
CA LYS A 183 -26.27 -6.08 50.42
C LYS A 183 -26.06 -4.94 49.43
N THR A 184 -26.70 -3.80 49.66
CA THR A 184 -26.52 -2.62 48.81
C THR A 184 -25.09 -2.07 48.92
N ALA A 185 -24.50 -2.03 50.12
CA ALA A 185 -23.11 -1.61 50.31
C ALA A 185 -22.11 -2.54 49.59
N SER A 186 -22.33 -3.85 49.65
CA SER A 186 -21.52 -4.83 48.91
C SER A 186 -21.67 -4.66 47.40
N THR A 187 -22.89 -4.43 46.91
CA THR A 187 -23.16 -4.20 45.48
C THR A 187 -22.48 -2.92 44.99
N ASP A 188 -22.56 -1.85 45.78
CA ASP A 188 -21.90 -0.58 45.48
C ASP A 188 -20.38 -0.70 45.39
N THR A 189 -19.79 -1.47 46.30
CA THR A 189 -18.36 -1.78 46.26
C THR A 189 -17.98 -2.53 44.99
N LEU A 190 -18.77 -3.52 44.58
CA LEU A 190 -18.51 -4.30 43.36
C LEU A 190 -18.64 -3.45 42.08
N ILE A 191 -19.66 -2.59 42.00
CA ILE A 191 -19.84 -1.69 40.84
C ILE A 191 -18.69 -0.67 40.76
N LYS A 192 -18.25 -0.12 41.89
CA LYS A 192 -17.07 0.75 41.93
C LYS A 192 -15.78 0.03 41.53
N GLY A 193 -15.63 -1.23 41.91
CA GLY A 193 -14.53 -2.08 41.43
C GLY A 193 -14.58 -2.31 39.91
N LEU A 194 -15.76 -2.53 39.33
CA LEU A 194 -15.93 -2.61 37.87
C LEU A 194 -15.56 -1.29 37.18
N LEU A 195 -15.97 -0.15 37.73
CA LEU A 195 -15.60 1.17 37.21
C LEU A 195 -14.08 1.38 37.20
N GLU A 196 -13.37 0.94 38.24
CA GLU A 196 -11.90 1.02 38.30
C GLU A 196 -11.21 0.20 37.19
N VAL A 197 -11.70 -1.02 36.93
CA VAL A 197 -11.22 -1.88 35.84
C VAL A 197 -11.47 -1.22 34.48
N VAL A 198 -12.70 -0.76 34.23
CA VAL A 198 -13.07 -0.10 32.97
C VAL A 198 -12.27 1.18 32.75
N ASN A 199 -12.01 1.97 33.80
CA ASN A 199 -11.16 3.15 33.72
C ASN A 199 -9.71 2.79 33.36
N THR A 200 -9.20 1.67 33.88
CA THR A 200 -7.87 1.15 33.51
C THR A 200 -7.81 0.73 32.05
N ASP A 201 -8.83 0.03 31.55
CA ASP A 201 -8.92 -0.40 30.15
C ASP A 201 -9.02 0.80 29.20
N PHE A 202 -9.82 1.82 29.56
CA PHE A 202 -9.92 3.07 28.82
C PHE A 202 -8.58 3.82 28.75
N ASN A 203 -7.88 3.96 29.89
CA ASN A 203 -6.57 4.61 29.91
C ASN A 203 -5.52 3.85 29.10
N THR A 204 -5.59 2.52 29.09
CA THR A 204 -4.73 1.66 28.27
C THR A 204 -5.00 1.88 26.77
N ALA A 205 -6.27 1.90 26.36
CA ALA A 205 -6.66 2.17 24.98
C ALA A 205 -6.27 3.60 24.54
N SER A 206 -6.42 4.59 25.43
CA SER A 206 -5.98 5.98 25.19
C SER A 206 -4.47 6.07 24.97
N THR A 207 -3.69 5.39 25.81
CA THR A 207 -2.22 5.32 25.66
C THR A 207 -1.83 4.66 24.34
N ALA A 208 -2.51 3.58 23.94
CA ALA A 208 -2.27 2.92 22.66
C ALA A 208 -2.51 3.86 21.46
N VAL A 209 -3.59 4.65 21.46
CA VAL A 209 -3.85 5.65 20.41
C VAL A 209 -2.73 6.70 20.35
N MET A 210 -2.21 7.15 21.49
CA MET A 210 -1.08 8.09 21.53
C MET A 210 0.19 7.45 20.94
N THR A 211 0.54 6.24 21.38
CA THR A 211 1.70 5.49 20.88
C THR A 211 1.61 5.24 19.37
N ASP A 212 0.47 4.78 18.86
CA ASP A 212 0.29 4.48 17.44
C ASP A 212 0.27 5.76 16.59
N THR A 213 -0.20 6.89 17.15
CA THR A 213 -0.11 8.20 16.50
C THR A 213 1.34 8.65 16.35
N GLU A 214 2.16 8.49 17.39
CA GLU A 214 3.60 8.79 17.35
C GLU A 214 4.36 7.86 16.40
N ALA A 215 4.01 6.57 16.38
CA ALA A 215 4.56 5.59 15.46
C ALA A 215 4.24 5.97 14.00
N LEU A 216 2.99 6.36 13.71
CA LEU A 216 2.60 6.83 12.39
C LEU A 216 3.33 8.12 11.99
N ALA A 217 3.50 9.08 12.90
CA ALA A 217 4.26 10.30 12.63
C ALA A 217 5.74 10.02 12.31
N THR A 218 6.34 9.07 13.04
CA THR A 218 7.72 8.60 12.80
C THR A 218 7.84 7.91 11.44
N ALA A 219 6.89 7.02 11.12
CA ALA A 219 6.86 6.31 9.85
C ALA A 219 6.64 7.27 8.65
N ASN A 220 5.78 8.28 8.79
CA ASN A 220 5.59 9.33 7.79
C ASN A 220 6.90 10.10 7.53
N SER A 221 7.64 10.45 8.58
CA SER A 221 8.91 11.17 8.45
C SER A 221 9.97 10.31 7.77
N ALA A 222 10.01 9.02 8.08
CA ALA A 222 10.91 8.05 7.43
C ALA A 222 10.56 7.85 5.95
N GLU A 223 9.27 7.74 5.61
CA GLU A 223 8.80 7.63 4.22
C GLU A 223 9.19 8.87 3.40
N LYS A 224 8.94 10.08 3.91
CA LYS A 224 9.34 11.32 3.22
C LYS A 224 10.84 11.48 3.04
N LYS A 225 11.64 11.01 3.99
CA LYS A 225 13.09 10.98 3.85
C LYS A 225 13.54 9.99 2.77
N ALA A 226 12.92 8.80 2.74
CA ALA A 226 13.23 7.78 1.74
C ALA A 226 12.81 8.23 0.33
N GLU A 227 11.66 8.90 0.22
CA GLU A 227 11.16 9.51 -1.02
C GLU A 227 12.16 10.53 -1.57
N GLY A 228 12.58 11.50 -0.75
CA GLY A 228 13.57 12.50 -1.17
C GLY A 228 14.92 11.87 -1.56
N THR A 229 15.36 10.83 -0.82
CA THR A 229 16.59 10.09 -1.16
C THR A 229 16.49 9.38 -2.51
N LEU A 230 15.32 8.82 -2.82
CA LEU A 230 15.05 8.17 -4.10
C LEU A 230 15.08 9.18 -5.25
N GLU A 231 14.47 10.35 -5.07
CA GLU A 231 14.49 11.43 -6.06
C GLU A 231 15.93 11.90 -6.35
N ASP A 232 16.70 12.19 -5.31
CA ASP A 232 18.11 12.60 -5.43
C ASP A 232 18.94 11.54 -6.16
N THR A 233 18.78 10.27 -5.77
CA THR A 233 19.49 9.16 -6.40
C THR A 233 19.07 8.96 -7.85
N GLY A 234 17.79 9.16 -8.17
CA GLY A 234 17.24 9.12 -9.52
C GLY A 234 17.87 10.18 -10.43
N VAL A 235 17.99 11.41 -9.94
CA VAL A 235 18.66 12.51 -10.67
C VAL A 235 20.13 12.18 -10.92
N VAL A 236 20.84 11.63 -9.92
CA VAL A 236 22.24 11.21 -10.06
C VAL A 236 22.39 10.08 -11.08
N TYR A 237 21.52 9.07 -11.04
CA TYR A 237 21.51 8.00 -12.03
C TYR A 237 21.28 8.52 -13.43
N LYS A 238 20.26 9.36 -13.62
CA LYS A 238 19.95 9.94 -14.94
C LYS A 238 21.09 10.81 -15.47
N SER A 239 21.65 11.67 -14.63
CA SER A 239 22.79 12.51 -15.01
C SER A 239 24.03 11.69 -15.38
N THR A 240 24.27 10.58 -14.65
CA THR A 240 25.38 9.66 -14.95
C THR A 240 25.15 8.91 -16.26
N GLN A 241 23.91 8.49 -16.52
CA GLN A 241 23.52 7.86 -17.77
C GLN A 241 23.72 8.82 -18.95
N ASP A 242 23.23 10.05 -18.84
CA ASP A 242 23.34 11.05 -19.91
C ASP A 242 24.81 11.42 -20.18
N ALA A 243 25.64 11.51 -19.13
CA ALA A 243 27.07 11.75 -19.26
C ALA A 243 27.80 10.58 -19.97
N TYR A 244 27.44 9.34 -19.65
CA TYR A 244 27.96 8.14 -20.32
C TYR A 244 27.53 8.10 -21.79
N GLU A 245 26.23 8.29 -22.07
CA GLU A 245 25.69 8.28 -23.43
C GLU A 245 26.32 9.39 -24.29
N LEU A 246 26.51 10.59 -23.73
CA LEU A 246 27.19 11.69 -24.41
C LEU A 246 28.65 11.35 -24.70
N SER A 247 29.38 10.81 -23.72
CA SER A 247 30.79 10.44 -23.88
C SER A 247 30.95 9.32 -24.91
N ASN A 248 30.10 8.28 -24.87
CA ASN A 248 30.08 7.21 -25.85
C ASN A 248 29.76 7.75 -27.27
N LYS A 249 28.82 8.69 -27.37
CA LYS A 249 28.46 9.32 -28.63
C LYS A 249 29.57 10.16 -29.25
N GLN A 250 30.32 10.90 -28.43
CA GLN A 250 31.38 11.79 -28.91
C GLN A 250 32.71 11.05 -29.15
N LEU A 251 33.04 10.06 -28.33
CA LEU A 251 34.37 9.45 -28.29
C LEU A 251 34.43 8.02 -28.84
N ASN A 252 33.28 7.34 -28.95
CA ASN A 252 33.24 5.91 -29.27
C ASN A 252 32.20 5.55 -30.34
N LEU A 253 31.97 6.46 -31.30
CA LEU A 253 31.01 6.32 -32.39
C LEU A 253 29.59 5.95 -31.92
N ASP A 254 29.19 6.30 -30.70
CA ASP A 254 27.91 5.86 -30.10
C ASP A 254 27.65 4.36 -30.21
N LEU A 255 28.71 3.54 -30.08
CA LEU A 255 28.61 2.09 -30.18
C LEU A 255 27.68 1.55 -29.08
N LYS A 256 26.61 0.87 -29.50
CA LYS A 256 25.55 0.35 -28.63
C LYS A 256 25.16 -1.05 -29.06
N VAL A 257 24.84 -1.87 -28.07
CA VAL A 257 24.27 -3.21 -28.27
C VAL A 257 22.88 -3.26 -27.66
N THR A 258 21.87 -3.58 -28.47
CA THR A 258 20.48 -3.70 -28.05
C THR A 258 20.02 -5.14 -28.19
N ILE A 259 19.48 -5.73 -27.13
CA ILE A 259 18.90 -7.07 -27.14
C ILE A 259 17.37 -6.93 -27.26
N PRO A 260 16.71 -7.61 -28.22
CA PRO A 260 15.26 -7.63 -28.33
C PRO A 260 14.58 -8.08 -27.03
N VAL A 261 13.43 -7.47 -26.73
CA VAL A 261 12.60 -7.81 -25.56
C VAL A 261 11.58 -8.87 -25.97
N GLU A 262 12.05 -10.07 -26.32
CA GLU A 262 11.20 -11.20 -26.75
C GLU A 262 11.13 -12.27 -25.66
N GLU A 263 9.94 -12.83 -25.42
CA GLU A 263 9.76 -13.96 -24.48
C GLU A 263 10.49 -15.22 -25.00
N GLY A 264 11.17 -15.95 -24.13
CA GLY A 264 11.88 -17.18 -24.47
C GLY A 264 13.38 -17.00 -24.67
N ARG A 265 13.96 -17.82 -25.56
CA ARG A 265 15.40 -17.80 -25.83
C ARG A 265 15.73 -16.61 -26.76
N PRO A 266 16.76 -15.80 -26.47
CA PRO A 266 17.16 -14.73 -27.37
C PRO A 266 17.62 -15.32 -28.70
N THR A 267 17.11 -14.80 -29.80
CA THR A 267 17.42 -15.29 -31.16
C THR A 267 18.44 -14.42 -31.88
N ASN A 268 18.52 -13.14 -31.49
CA ASN A 268 19.41 -12.17 -32.10
C ASN A 268 19.75 -11.04 -31.12
N TYR A 269 20.77 -10.26 -31.46
CA TYR A 269 21.09 -8.98 -30.84
C TYR A 269 21.47 -7.97 -31.93
N LYS A 270 21.29 -6.69 -31.64
CA LYS A 270 21.50 -5.60 -32.60
C LYS A 270 22.68 -4.74 -32.17
N VAL A 271 23.64 -4.55 -33.07
CA VAL A 271 24.76 -3.62 -32.89
C VAL A 271 24.47 -2.36 -33.69
N SER A 272 24.62 -1.20 -33.08
CA SER A 272 24.45 0.10 -33.74
C SER A 272 25.60 1.04 -33.42
N PHE A 273 26.05 1.79 -34.42
CA PHE A 273 27.10 2.80 -34.27
C PHE A 273 26.97 3.89 -35.33
N ASN A 274 27.45 5.09 -35.01
CA ASN A 274 27.50 6.24 -35.91
C ASN A 274 28.66 6.11 -36.89
N ASN A 275 28.50 6.73 -38.06
CA ASN A 275 29.59 6.84 -39.01
C ASN A 275 30.76 7.68 -38.46
N TYR A 276 31.99 7.27 -38.76
CA TYR A 276 33.17 8.07 -38.48
C TYR A 276 33.07 9.42 -39.20
N LYS A 277 33.32 10.50 -38.46
CA LYS A 277 33.34 11.87 -38.98
C LYS A 277 34.78 12.36 -38.98
N SER A 278 35.30 12.70 -40.17
CA SER A 278 36.61 13.32 -40.29
C SER A 278 36.61 14.66 -39.53
N PRO A 279 37.63 14.95 -38.71
CA PRO A 279 37.80 16.27 -38.08
C PRO A 279 38.26 17.33 -39.08
N PHE A 280 38.72 16.92 -40.26
CA PHE A 280 39.09 17.80 -41.37
C PHE A 280 37.91 17.94 -42.31
N GLU A 281 37.53 19.18 -42.64
CA GLU A 281 36.54 19.48 -43.69
C GLU A 281 36.97 18.81 -45.00
N ASP A 282 36.01 18.22 -45.74
CA ASP A 282 36.25 17.58 -47.03
C ASP A 282 36.93 18.57 -47.99
N SER A 283 38.26 18.56 -48.02
CA SER A 283 38.99 19.36 -48.98
C SER A 283 38.70 18.77 -50.35
N LYS A 284 38.04 19.56 -51.20
CA LYS A 284 37.81 19.24 -52.62
C LYS A 284 39.12 19.22 -53.42
N GLU A 285 40.26 19.04 -52.78
CA GLU A 285 41.56 19.03 -53.42
C GLU A 285 41.78 17.69 -54.12
N LYS A 286 41.79 17.78 -55.46
CA LYS A 286 42.08 16.71 -56.41
C LYS A 286 43.47 16.14 -56.13
N GLY A 287 43.55 15.09 -55.30
CA GLY A 287 44.78 14.37 -55.04
C GLY A 287 44.62 12.94 -54.52
N VAL A 288 43.38 12.49 -54.27
CA VAL A 288 43.12 11.13 -53.80
C VAL A 288 42.78 10.22 -54.99
N SER A 289 43.63 9.21 -55.14
CA SER A 289 43.72 8.24 -56.24
C SER A 289 42.39 7.72 -56.80
N ALA A 290 42.34 7.64 -58.13
CA ALA A 290 41.27 7.11 -58.99
C ALA A 290 41.02 5.60 -58.83
N GLY A 291 40.79 5.10 -57.61
CA GLY A 291 40.67 3.66 -57.37
C GLY A 291 39.78 3.21 -56.19
N SER A 292 39.08 4.11 -55.50
CA SER A 292 38.07 3.71 -54.51
C SER A 292 36.87 4.65 -54.55
N ASN A 293 35.70 4.07 -54.26
CA ASN A 293 34.37 4.57 -54.58
C ASN A 293 34.15 6.05 -54.21
N GLU A 294 33.67 6.80 -55.20
CA GLU A 294 32.82 7.99 -55.14
C GLU A 294 32.68 8.71 -53.76
N GLU A 295 33.20 9.94 -53.72
CA GLU A 295 32.87 11.04 -52.77
C GLU A 295 33.45 10.93 -51.35
N GLY A 296 34.76 11.21 -51.22
CA GLY A 296 35.37 11.92 -50.08
C GLY A 296 35.37 11.25 -48.70
N TYR A 297 34.69 10.12 -48.51
CA TYR A 297 34.52 9.52 -47.19
C TYR A 297 35.79 8.77 -46.72
N PRO A 298 36.28 9.02 -45.48
CA PRO A 298 37.57 8.51 -45.00
C PRO A 298 37.63 6.99 -44.74
N VAL A 299 36.50 6.33 -44.52
CA VAL A 299 36.45 4.90 -44.15
C VAL A 299 36.07 4.05 -45.35
N LYS A 300 36.81 2.96 -45.58
CA LYS A 300 36.58 2.00 -46.65
C LYS A 300 35.62 0.87 -46.25
N ASN A 301 35.77 0.30 -45.06
CA ASN A 301 34.86 -0.70 -44.49
C ASN A 301 34.89 -0.63 -42.96
N TYR A 302 33.80 -1.06 -42.33
CA TYR A 302 33.73 -1.33 -40.90
C TYR A 302 33.74 -2.85 -40.65
N TYR A 303 34.32 -3.27 -39.53
CA TYR A 303 34.32 -4.65 -39.07
C TYR A 303 33.84 -4.72 -37.62
N ILE A 304 32.83 -5.54 -37.35
CA ILE A 304 32.31 -5.77 -35.99
C ILE A 304 32.95 -7.04 -35.42
N PHE A 305 33.47 -6.96 -34.20
CA PHE A 305 34.02 -8.09 -33.44
C PHE A 305 33.26 -8.31 -32.15
N LEU A 306 33.12 -9.56 -31.74
CA LEU A 306 32.54 -9.97 -30.47
C LEU A 306 33.66 -10.48 -29.55
N VAL A 307 33.77 -9.92 -28.35
CA VAL A 307 34.83 -10.30 -27.40
C VAL A 307 34.18 -10.64 -26.06
N LYS A 308 34.69 -11.67 -25.37
CA LYS A 308 34.29 -11.96 -23.99
C LYS A 308 34.75 -10.82 -23.09
N ASN A 309 33.91 -10.40 -22.15
CA ASN A 309 34.24 -9.27 -21.28
C ASN A 309 35.54 -9.46 -20.47
N LYS A 310 35.89 -10.71 -20.12
CA LYS A 310 37.17 -11.05 -19.46
C LYS A 310 38.41 -10.83 -20.34
N ASP A 311 38.24 -10.81 -21.65
CA ASP A 311 39.32 -10.71 -22.64
C ASP A 311 39.39 -9.28 -23.23
N LYS A 312 38.53 -8.35 -22.78
CA LYS A 312 38.40 -7.01 -23.36
C LYS A 312 39.68 -6.17 -23.25
N GLU A 313 40.45 -6.35 -22.19
CA GLU A 313 41.70 -5.58 -21.96
C GLU A 313 42.83 -6.06 -22.86
N PHE A 314 42.72 -7.27 -23.42
CA PHE A 314 43.76 -7.88 -24.25
C PHE A 314 43.49 -7.74 -25.75
N PHE A 315 42.29 -7.31 -26.15
CA PHE A 315 41.95 -7.15 -27.55
C PHE A 315 42.43 -5.79 -28.08
N SER A 316 43.41 -5.81 -28.98
CA SER A 316 44.09 -4.63 -29.52
C SER A 316 43.80 -4.41 -31.01
N LEU A 317 44.25 -3.26 -31.52
CA LEU A 317 44.17 -2.93 -32.95
C LEU A 317 44.90 -3.99 -33.81
N SER A 318 46.07 -4.45 -33.37
CA SER A 318 46.85 -5.46 -34.09
C SER A 318 46.14 -6.81 -34.15
N ASP A 319 45.40 -7.19 -33.11
CA ASP A 319 44.60 -8.42 -33.12
C ASP A 319 43.45 -8.30 -34.12
N ALA A 320 42.75 -7.16 -34.11
CA ALA A 320 41.65 -6.89 -35.05
C ALA A 320 42.12 -6.88 -36.51
N GLU A 321 43.27 -6.27 -36.80
CA GLU A 321 43.88 -6.24 -38.13
C GLU A 321 44.37 -7.63 -38.58
N GLY A 322 44.91 -8.44 -37.67
CA GLY A 322 45.29 -9.83 -37.95
C GLY A 322 44.10 -10.67 -38.41
N LEU A 323 43.00 -10.61 -37.67
CA LEU A 323 41.79 -11.40 -37.92
C LEU A 323 41.10 -11.11 -39.27
N ILE A 324 41.26 -9.89 -39.83
CA ILE A 324 40.62 -9.55 -41.12
C ILE A 324 41.43 -9.98 -42.34
N THR A 325 42.68 -10.43 -42.16
CA THR A 325 43.55 -10.84 -43.27
C THR A 325 43.38 -12.30 -43.66
N GLU A 326 42.95 -13.17 -42.73
CA GLU A 326 42.80 -14.59 -42.98
C GLU A 326 41.39 -14.95 -43.47
N ASP A 327 41.29 -15.66 -44.60
CA ASP A 327 40.01 -16.11 -45.15
C ASP A 327 39.28 -17.12 -44.24
N LYS A 328 39.99 -17.75 -43.29
CA LYS A 328 39.46 -18.70 -42.31
C LYS A 328 38.66 -18.03 -41.19
N ASP A 329 38.87 -16.74 -40.98
CA ASP A 329 38.35 -16.00 -39.82
C ASP A 329 37.08 -15.20 -40.15
N LYS A 330 36.45 -15.46 -41.30
CA LYS A 330 35.21 -14.81 -41.76
C LYS A 330 34.01 -14.97 -40.82
N GLU A 331 34.07 -15.91 -39.88
CA GLU A 331 33.05 -16.09 -38.83
C GLU A 331 33.34 -15.28 -37.54
N LEU A 332 34.54 -14.71 -37.42
CA LEU A 332 35.00 -13.94 -36.25
C LEU A 332 34.72 -12.44 -36.38
N TYR A 333 34.29 -11.99 -37.56
CA TYR A 333 33.94 -10.60 -37.82
C TYR A 333 32.77 -10.44 -38.79
N ILE A 334 32.05 -9.32 -38.70
CA ILE A 334 31.07 -8.92 -39.71
C ILE A 334 31.58 -7.70 -40.46
N LYS A 335 31.81 -7.86 -41.77
CA LYS A 335 32.18 -6.77 -42.68
C LYS A 335 30.95 -5.95 -43.09
N ILE A 336 31.01 -4.65 -42.85
CA ILE A 336 30.01 -3.66 -43.26
C ILE A 336 30.68 -2.72 -44.26
N PRO A 337 30.24 -2.70 -45.54
CA PRO A 337 30.77 -1.75 -46.51
C PRO A 337 30.42 -0.31 -46.10
N SER A 338 31.36 0.61 -46.22
CA SER A 338 31.05 2.02 -45.98
C SER A 338 30.14 2.57 -47.08
N VAL A 339 29.18 3.40 -46.70
CA VAL A 339 28.30 4.12 -47.63
C VAL A 339 28.51 5.61 -47.43
N SER A 340 28.82 6.35 -48.50
CA SER A 340 29.03 7.80 -48.42
C SER A 340 27.71 8.52 -48.06
N PRO A 341 27.70 9.40 -47.04
CA PRO A 341 26.49 10.06 -46.55
C PRO A 341 25.83 11.01 -47.58
N VAL A 342 26.51 11.33 -48.68
CA VAL A 342 26.02 12.24 -49.73
C VAL A 342 24.89 11.62 -50.56
N LYS A 343 24.83 10.29 -50.70
CA LYS A 343 23.81 9.60 -51.52
C LYS A 343 22.58 9.13 -50.74
N SER A 344 22.65 9.05 -49.41
CA SER A 344 21.54 8.66 -48.55
C SER A 344 20.87 9.88 -47.93
N LYS A 345 19.71 10.31 -48.45
CA LYS A 345 18.87 11.35 -47.81
C LYS A 345 18.35 10.97 -46.41
N LYS A 346 18.72 9.81 -45.85
CA LYS A 346 18.40 9.35 -44.50
C LYS A 346 19.50 8.45 -43.90
N ASN A 347 19.84 8.77 -42.65
CA ASN A 347 20.51 8.00 -41.59
C ASN A 347 22.06 7.91 -41.57
N TYR A 348 22.65 8.56 -40.56
CA TYR A 348 24.07 8.55 -40.13
C TYR A 348 24.42 7.35 -39.23
N LEU A 349 23.57 6.33 -39.17
CA LEU A 349 23.60 5.24 -38.20
C LEU A 349 23.70 3.90 -38.94
N TYR A 350 24.74 3.12 -38.64
CA TYR A 350 24.84 1.73 -39.04
C TYR A 350 24.15 0.86 -38.00
N GLU A 351 23.35 -0.10 -38.47
CA GLU A 351 22.64 -1.05 -37.64
C GLU A 351 22.76 -2.44 -38.25
N GLU A 352 23.23 -3.40 -37.46
CA GLU A 352 23.38 -4.79 -37.90
C GLU A 352 22.73 -5.72 -36.88
N THR A 353 21.87 -6.61 -37.36
CA THR A 353 21.22 -7.63 -36.54
C THR A 353 21.97 -8.94 -36.68
N ILE A 354 22.52 -9.42 -35.57
CA ILE A 354 23.35 -10.63 -35.50
C ILE A 354 22.52 -11.76 -34.91
N SER A 355 22.39 -12.86 -35.64
CA SER A 355 21.67 -14.05 -35.20
C SER A 355 22.55 -14.91 -34.29
N ILE A 356 21.96 -15.50 -33.26
CA ILE A 356 22.63 -16.44 -32.37
C ILE A 356 22.49 -17.84 -32.98
N ARG A 357 23.59 -18.60 -33.03
CA ARG A 357 23.52 -20.00 -33.46
C ARG A 357 22.70 -20.77 -32.43
N PRO A 358 21.66 -21.52 -32.84
CA PRO A 358 21.00 -22.42 -31.91
C PRO A 358 22.04 -23.43 -31.43
N GLU A 359 22.23 -23.53 -30.11
CA GLU A 359 22.99 -24.61 -29.51
C GLU A 359 22.37 -25.92 -29.99
N LEU A 360 23.15 -26.75 -30.68
CA LEU A 360 22.75 -28.07 -31.17
C LEU A 360 22.33 -28.92 -29.96
N MET A 361 21.05 -28.95 -29.64
CA MET A 361 20.48 -30.06 -28.91
C MET A 361 20.40 -31.23 -29.89
N VAL A 362 21.16 -32.29 -29.57
CA VAL A 362 21.02 -33.61 -30.15
C VAL A 362 19.57 -34.05 -29.94
N VAL A 363 18.76 -33.94 -30.99
CA VAL A 363 17.59 -34.78 -31.17
C VAL A 363 17.98 -35.72 -32.28
N GLU A 364 18.36 -36.95 -31.91
CA GLU A 364 18.24 -38.08 -32.81
C GLU A 364 16.74 -38.26 -33.08
N GLU A 365 16.25 -37.65 -34.15
CA GLU A 365 15.00 -38.08 -34.77
C GLU A 365 15.23 -38.22 -36.28
N ASP A 366 14.67 -39.31 -36.78
CA ASP A 366 15.06 -40.00 -38.00
C ASP A 366 15.04 -39.14 -39.26
N ALA A 367 16.12 -39.28 -40.01
CA ALA A 367 16.25 -38.81 -41.37
C ALA A 367 15.36 -39.64 -42.32
N SER A 368 14.08 -39.31 -42.39
CA SER A 368 13.27 -39.59 -43.59
C SER A 368 11.99 -38.76 -43.57
N ASP A 369 12.06 -37.63 -44.27
CA ASP A 369 10.99 -37.06 -45.11
C ASP A 369 10.96 -35.55 -44.97
N LEU A 370 11.47 -34.87 -45.99
CA LEU A 370 10.96 -33.59 -46.52
C LEU A 370 11.84 -33.18 -47.70
N LYS A 371 11.53 -33.74 -48.88
CA LYS A 371 11.85 -33.10 -50.16
C LYS A 371 10.62 -32.31 -50.60
N LYS A 372 10.91 -31.06 -51.02
CA LYS A 372 10.06 -30.08 -51.70
C LYS A 372 9.22 -29.20 -50.76
N ASP A 373 9.65 -27.95 -50.58
CA ASP A 373 8.98 -26.87 -51.31
C ASP A 373 9.80 -25.57 -51.40
N LYS A 374 9.39 -24.81 -52.41
CA LYS A 374 9.99 -23.67 -53.11
C LYS A 374 10.49 -22.48 -52.27
N GLU A 375 11.53 -21.87 -52.83
CA GLU A 375 11.92 -20.45 -52.81
C GLU A 375 11.01 -19.51 -52.00
N ASN A 376 11.37 -19.27 -50.75
CA ASN A 376 11.27 -17.95 -50.15
C ASN A 376 12.68 -17.58 -49.70
N LYS A 377 13.23 -16.47 -50.23
CA LYS A 377 14.51 -15.89 -49.76
C LYS A 377 14.33 -15.45 -48.31
N ALA A 378 14.57 -16.38 -47.38
CA ALA A 378 14.78 -16.03 -45.98
C ALA A 378 15.96 -15.06 -45.91
N PRO A 379 15.92 -14.02 -45.05
CA PRO A 379 17.05 -13.13 -44.85
C PRO A 379 18.29 -13.97 -44.49
N LYS A 380 19.43 -13.71 -45.16
CA LYS A 380 20.69 -14.38 -44.83
C LYS A 380 21.03 -14.10 -43.36
N GLN A 381 20.81 -15.08 -42.49
CA GLN A 381 21.20 -15.00 -41.09
C GLN A 381 22.73 -14.87 -41.01
N LYS A 382 23.20 -13.81 -40.36
CA LYS A 382 24.61 -13.59 -40.06
C LYS A 382 24.89 -14.06 -38.64
N TYR A 383 25.90 -14.89 -38.48
CA TYR A 383 26.37 -15.41 -37.20
C TYR A 383 27.75 -14.84 -36.90
N LEU A 384 28.02 -14.49 -35.65
CA LEU A 384 29.30 -13.97 -35.19
C LEU A 384 29.79 -14.82 -34.01
N ARG A 385 31.01 -15.35 -34.12
CA ARG A 385 31.72 -16.02 -33.03
C ARG A 385 32.53 -15.01 -32.24
N ASP A 386 32.87 -15.35 -30.99
CA ASP A 386 33.84 -14.55 -30.26
C ASP A 386 35.22 -14.61 -30.94
N VAL A 387 36.10 -13.67 -30.63
CA VAL A 387 37.45 -13.61 -31.20
C VAL A 387 38.32 -14.85 -30.92
N ASN A 388 37.91 -15.71 -29.97
CA ASN A 388 38.57 -16.98 -29.68
C ASN A 388 37.95 -18.17 -30.44
N GLY A 389 36.98 -17.91 -31.33
CA GLY A 389 36.28 -18.92 -32.13
C GLY A 389 35.16 -19.67 -31.42
N ALA A 390 34.80 -19.29 -30.20
CA ALA A 390 33.68 -19.87 -29.46
C ALA A 390 32.35 -19.18 -29.81
N ASP A 391 31.27 -19.97 -29.82
CA ASP A 391 29.92 -19.42 -29.98
C ASP A 391 29.48 -18.67 -28.70
N ILE A 392 28.64 -17.65 -28.89
CA ILE A 392 28.11 -16.84 -27.79
C ILE A 392 27.28 -17.69 -26.83
N LYS A 393 27.52 -17.55 -25.53
CA LYS A 393 26.84 -18.32 -24.47
C LYS A 393 25.83 -17.47 -23.71
N ILE A 394 24.71 -18.08 -23.33
CA ILE A 394 23.70 -17.46 -22.46
C ILE A 394 24.26 -17.33 -21.04
N GLY A 395 24.07 -16.17 -20.42
CA GLY A 395 24.55 -15.85 -19.07
C GLY A 395 26.01 -15.39 -18.99
N GLU A 396 26.77 -15.42 -20.09
CA GLU A 396 28.13 -14.87 -20.13
C GLU A 396 28.13 -13.40 -20.60
N ASN A 397 29.12 -12.64 -20.11
CA ASN A 397 29.28 -11.22 -20.40
C ASN A 397 30.16 -10.99 -21.63
N TYR A 398 29.67 -10.20 -22.58
CA TYR A 398 30.34 -9.88 -23.84
C TYR A 398 30.40 -8.36 -24.07
N VAL A 399 31.35 -7.96 -24.91
CA VAL A 399 31.52 -6.59 -25.42
C VAL A 399 31.72 -6.65 -26.94
N VAL A 400 31.41 -5.57 -27.62
CA VAL A 400 31.61 -5.43 -29.07
C VAL A 400 32.66 -4.37 -29.36
N TYR A 401 33.46 -4.61 -30.39
CA TYR A 401 34.38 -3.62 -30.97
C TYR A 401 34.01 -3.38 -32.43
N VAL A 402 34.28 -2.18 -32.92
CA VAL A 402 34.18 -1.80 -34.33
C VAL A 402 35.52 -1.29 -34.81
N LEU A 403 36.08 -1.93 -35.83
CA LEU A 403 37.25 -1.45 -36.55
C LEU A 403 36.81 -0.69 -37.80
N ALA A 404 37.22 0.56 -37.92
CA ALA A 404 37.07 1.37 -39.12
C ALA A 404 38.38 1.33 -39.91
N VAL A 405 38.37 0.64 -41.05
CA VAL A 405 39.52 0.60 -41.95
C VAL A 405 39.49 1.81 -42.87
N PHE A 406 40.47 2.70 -42.73
CA PHE A 406 40.57 3.92 -43.52
C PHE A 406 41.00 3.64 -44.96
N ASP A 407 40.54 4.49 -45.88
CA ASP A 407 41.03 4.46 -47.25
C ASP A 407 42.49 4.93 -47.31
N ASN A 408 43.30 4.30 -48.18
CA ASN A 408 44.72 4.64 -48.33
C ASN A 408 44.94 6.10 -48.73
N GLY A 409 43.98 6.71 -49.42
CA GLY A 409 43.97 8.13 -49.72
C GLY A 409 43.87 9.00 -48.47
N TYR A 410 42.94 8.66 -47.59
CA TYR A 410 42.76 9.36 -46.32
C TYR A 410 43.97 9.18 -45.40
N LYS A 411 44.47 7.95 -45.24
CA LYS A 411 45.68 7.64 -44.46
C LYS A 411 46.88 8.50 -44.87
N LYS A 412 47.06 8.74 -46.18
CA LYS A 412 48.10 9.64 -46.71
C LYS A 412 47.88 11.11 -46.35
N ILE A 413 46.63 11.57 -46.31
CA ILE A 413 46.29 12.96 -45.95
C ILE A 413 46.60 13.23 -44.48
N ILE A 414 46.18 12.32 -43.58
CA ILE A 414 46.40 12.47 -42.14
C ILE A 414 47.79 12.00 -41.69
N ASN A 415 48.60 11.47 -42.61
CA ASN A 415 49.94 10.93 -42.36
C ASN A 415 49.99 9.91 -41.21
N THR A 416 48.93 9.11 -41.06
CA THR A 416 48.92 7.92 -40.20
C THR A 416 48.34 6.75 -40.98
N PHE A 417 49.01 5.61 -40.86
CA PHE A 417 48.61 4.38 -41.55
C PHE A 417 47.80 3.45 -40.67
N ASP A 418 47.64 3.79 -39.39
CA ASP A 418 46.87 3.03 -38.43
C ASP A 418 45.37 3.17 -38.73
N ASP A 419 44.63 2.07 -38.58
CA ASP A 419 43.18 2.08 -38.58
C ASP A 419 42.61 2.50 -37.22
N TYR A 420 41.30 2.77 -37.17
CA TYR A 420 40.64 3.19 -35.93
C TYR A 420 39.85 2.04 -35.33
N LEU A 421 40.23 1.60 -34.13
CA LEU A 421 39.45 0.66 -33.32
C LEU A 421 38.67 1.45 -32.26
N THR A 422 37.38 1.16 -32.12
CA THR A 422 36.58 1.70 -31.00
C THR A 422 37.09 1.18 -29.66
N VAL A 423 36.70 1.80 -28.56
CA VAL A 423 36.77 1.15 -27.24
C VAL A 423 35.61 0.14 -27.13
N PRO A 424 35.62 -0.83 -26.18
CA PRO A 424 34.54 -1.80 -26.08
C PRO A 424 33.20 -1.12 -25.84
N SER A 425 32.15 -1.70 -26.40
CA SER A 425 30.77 -1.33 -26.03
C SER A 425 30.51 -1.56 -24.54
N ALA A 426 29.44 -0.97 -24.02
CA ALA A 426 28.86 -1.39 -22.75
C ALA A 426 28.73 -2.92 -22.69
N CYS A 427 29.03 -3.49 -21.52
CA CYS A 427 28.92 -4.93 -21.32
C CYS A 427 27.46 -5.37 -21.45
N PHE A 428 27.21 -6.45 -22.20
CA PHE A 428 25.89 -7.05 -22.34
C PHE A 428 25.92 -8.55 -22.09
N THR A 429 24.78 -9.08 -21.66
CA THR A 429 24.58 -10.50 -21.35
C THR A 429 23.32 -10.99 -22.05
N LEU A 430 23.41 -12.08 -22.80
CA LEU A 430 22.23 -12.75 -23.33
C LEU A 430 21.57 -13.57 -22.22
N LYS A 431 20.27 -13.36 -22.01
CA LYS A 431 19.48 -14.08 -21.00
C LYS A 431 18.15 -14.53 -21.59
N ASN A 432 17.67 -15.68 -21.15
CA ASN A 432 16.35 -16.20 -21.44
C ASN A 432 15.29 -15.37 -20.70
N ARG A 433 14.25 -14.90 -21.39
CA ARG A 433 13.15 -14.16 -20.76
C ARG A 433 12.02 -15.11 -20.40
N LEU A 434 11.61 -15.10 -19.13
CA LEU A 434 10.45 -15.87 -18.67
C LEU A 434 9.13 -15.20 -19.08
N THR A 435 8.05 -15.97 -19.12
CA THR A 435 6.73 -15.46 -19.50
C THR A 435 5.95 -15.07 -18.24
N ALA A 436 5.41 -13.85 -18.23
CA ALA A 436 4.56 -13.37 -17.14
C ALA A 436 3.27 -14.21 -17.02
N ALA A 437 2.83 -14.45 -15.79
CA ALA A 437 1.55 -15.10 -15.53
C ALA A 437 0.38 -14.23 -16.02
N LYS A 438 -0.67 -14.89 -16.53
CA LYS A 438 -1.89 -14.28 -17.06
C LYS A 438 -3.13 -14.95 -16.46
N LYS A 439 -4.26 -14.25 -16.51
CA LYS A 439 -5.57 -14.73 -16.00
C LYS A 439 -5.49 -15.14 -14.53
N ILE A 440 -4.94 -14.26 -13.70
CA ILE A 440 -4.90 -14.45 -12.25
C ILE A 440 -6.32 -14.29 -11.71
N ALA A 441 -6.83 -15.31 -11.03
CA ALA A 441 -8.15 -15.31 -10.42
C ALA A 441 -8.07 -16.00 -9.05
N ILE A 442 -8.85 -15.49 -8.10
CA ILE A 442 -8.99 -16.10 -6.77
C ILE A 442 -10.44 -16.56 -6.62
N ASP A 443 -10.59 -17.84 -6.29
CA ASP A 443 -11.87 -18.44 -5.93
C ASP A 443 -11.77 -18.95 -4.49
N THR A 444 -12.62 -18.43 -3.61
CA THR A 444 -12.55 -18.61 -2.14
C THR A 444 -11.13 -18.39 -1.60
N ASN A 445 -10.40 -19.48 -1.34
CA ASN A 445 -9.05 -19.48 -0.77
C ASN A 445 -8.01 -20.08 -1.72
N LYS A 446 -8.28 -20.10 -3.02
CA LYS A 446 -7.37 -20.66 -4.01
C LYS A 446 -7.12 -19.68 -5.13
N MET A 447 -5.86 -19.28 -5.24
CA MET A 447 -5.38 -18.49 -6.36
C MET A 447 -5.05 -19.42 -7.53
N THR A 448 -5.51 -19.08 -8.73
CA THR A 448 -5.22 -19.81 -9.97
C THR A 448 -4.73 -18.84 -11.05
N PHE A 449 -3.78 -19.28 -11.87
CA PHE A 449 -3.28 -18.50 -12.99
C PHE A 449 -2.75 -19.39 -14.10
N THR A 450 -2.51 -18.80 -15.28
CA THR A 450 -1.94 -19.50 -16.43
C THR A 450 -0.61 -18.89 -16.85
N ALA A 451 0.37 -19.73 -17.16
CA ALA A 451 1.63 -19.29 -17.72
C ALA A 451 2.06 -20.25 -18.84
N LYS A 452 2.48 -19.69 -19.99
CA LYS A 452 2.95 -20.46 -21.15
C LYS A 452 4.47 -20.42 -21.17
N GLN A 453 5.10 -21.23 -20.32
CA GLN A 453 6.55 -21.32 -20.27
C GLN A 453 7.09 -22.32 -21.30
N ASN A 454 8.33 -22.10 -21.73
CA ASN A 454 9.10 -23.11 -22.45
C ASN A 454 9.33 -24.34 -21.53
N GLY A 455 9.11 -25.55 -22.04
CA GLY A 455 9.21 -26.79 -21.28
C GLY A 455 10.62 -27.09 -20.75
N ASP A 456 11.64 -26.52 -21.38
CA ASP A 456 13.04 -26.69 -20.96
C ASP A 456 13.41 -25.82 -19.75
N PHE A 457 12.57 -24.85 -19.37
CA PHE A 457 12.90 -23.90 -18.32
C PHE A 457 12.33 -24.37 -16.98
N ASN A 458 13.21 -24.51 -16.00
CA ASN A 458 12.83 -24.87 -14.64
C ASN A 458 12.39 -23.61 -13.86
N VAL A 459 11.10 -23.29 -13.92
CA VAL A 459 10.54 -22.04 -13.38
C VAL A 459 9.73 -22.29 -12.11
N GLU A 460 9.92 -21.41 -11.13
CA GLU A 460 9.10 -21.23 -9.95
C GLU A 460 8.22 -19.98 -10.11
N TYR A 461 6.99 -20.05 -9.61
CA TYR A 461 6.07 -18.92 -9.59
C TYR A 461 5.79 -18.51 -8.15
N ARG A 462 6.19 -17.30 -7.80
CA ARG A 462 5.99 -16.69 -6.48
C ARG A 462 4.71 -15.86 -6.49
N CYS A 463 3.77 -16.19 -5.62
CA CYS A 463 2.50 -15.50 -5.42
C CYS A 463 2.66 -14.46 -4.31
N ILE A 464 2.45 -13.20 -4.65
CA ILE A 464 2.64 -12.04 -3.77
C ILE A 464 1.28 -11.35 -3.62
N PHE A 465 0.92 -10.93 -2.40
CA PHE A 465 -0.33 -10.22 -2.14
C PHE A 465 -0.06 -8.78 -1.75
N LEU A 466 -0.49 -7.85 -2.58
CA LEU A 466 -0.33 -6.41 -2.33
C LEU A 466 -1.58 -5.87 -1.67
N LEU A 467 -1.46 -5.27 -0.49
CA LEU A 467 -2.60 -4.63 0.18
C LEU A 467 -3.21 -3.55 -0.74
N PHE A 468 -4.53 -3.58 -0.90
CA PHE A 468 -5.25 -2.54 -1.63
C PHE A 468 -6.08 -1.71 -0.67
N ASN A 469 -5.49 -0.63 -0.16
CA ASN A 469 -6.20 0.34 0.66
C ASN A 469 -6.03 1.77 0.11
N PRO A 470 -6.90 2.22 -0.80
CA PRO A 470 -6.76 3.51 -1.46
C PRO A 470 -6.85 4.71 -0.51
N LYS A 471 -7.33 4.53 0.74
CA LYS A 471 -7.33 5.59 1.75
C LYS A 471 -5.96 5.74 2.41
N LEU A 472 -5.30 4.62 2.73
CA LEU A 472 -3.98 4.60 3.36
C LEU A 472 -2.86 4.92 2.37
N THR A 473 -3.03 4.52 1.11
CA THR A 473 -2.03 4.70 0.06
C THR A 473 -2.19 6.02 -0.71
N LYS A 474 -3.06 6.92 -0.25
CA LYS A 474 -3.28 8.21 -0.92
C LYS A 474 -2.08 9.14 -0.68
N GLY A 475 -1.40 9.53 -1.76
CA GLY A 475 -0.24 10.43 -1.71
C GLY A 475 1.10 9.75 -1.40
N LEU A 476 1.16 8.42 -1.54
CA LEU A 476 2.41 7.67 -1.65
C LEU A 476 2.89 7.70 -3.10
N LEU A 477 4.21 7.65 -3.30
CA LEU A 477 4.81 7.82 -4.62
C LEU A 477 4.65 6.51 -5.41
N THR A 478 3.85 6.54 -6.46
CA THR A 478 3.58 5.33 -7.28
C THR A 478 4.69 5.09 -8.31
N ALA A 479 4.86 3.83 -8.75
CA ALA A 479 5.82 3.50 -9.81
C ALA A 479 5.59 4.29 -11.11
N LYS A 480 4.33 4.71 -11.36
CA LYS A 480 3.95 5.56 -12.48
C LYS A 480 4.31 7.03 -12.25
N GLU A 481 4.37 7.52 -11.01
CA GLU A 481 4.90 8.85 -10.69
C GLU A 481 6.42 8.90 -10.82
N LEU A 482 7.12 7.80 -10.51
CA LEU A 482 8.55 7.64 -10.77
C LEU A 482 8.87 7.50 -12.27
N GLU A 483 8.11 6.68 -13.03
CA GLU A 483 8.23 6.59 -14.50
C GLU A 483 7.79 7.89 -15.19
N LYS A 484 6.80 8.59 -14.63
CA LYS A 484 6.48 9.96 -15.05
C LYS A 484 7.67 10.86 -14.76
N LEU A 485 8.32 10.79 -13.60
CA LEU A 485 9.56 11.52 -13.27
C LEU A 485 10.69 11.22 -14.29
N GLU A 486 10.85 9.97 -14.71
CA GLU A 486 11.79 9.56 -15.78
C GLU A 486 11.39 10.07 -17.18
N LYS A 487 10.10 10.31 -17.46
CA LYS A 487 9.59 10.98 -18.68
C LYS A 487 9.38 12.49 -18.53
N ALA A 488 9.54 13.06 -17.32
CA ALA A 488 9.03 14.36 -16.90
C ALA A 488 10.03 15.51 -17.08
N ALA A 489 10.67 15.58 -18.25
CA ALA A 489 11.22 16.85 -18.72
C ALA A 489 10.27 17.57 -19.70
N SER A 490 9.25 16.90 -20.23
CA SER A 490 8.33 17.48 -21.23
C SER A 490 6.85 17.47 -20.82
N GLU A 491 6.38 16.46 -20.09
CA GLU A 491 4.95 16.34 -19.69
C GLU A 491 4.64 17.05 -18.35
N LEU A 492 5.66 17.24 -17.50
CA LEU A 492 5.55 17.91 -16.21
C LEU A 492 5.27 19.42 -16.34
N ASP A 493 5.84 20.04 -17.37
CA ASP A 493 5.58 21.43 -17.73
C ASP A 493 4.10 21.63 -18.12
N GLU A 494 3.49 20.66 -18.79
CA GLU A 494 2.07 20.75 -19.17
C GLU A 494 1.14 20.54 -17.97
N TYR A 495 1.47 19.60 -17.07
CA TYR A 495 0.72 19.39 -15.83
C TYR A 495 0.81 20.59 -14.87
N TYR A 496 2.03 21.12 -14.61
CA TYR A 496 2.21 22.31 -13.77
C TYR A 496 1.60 23.56 -14.40
N LYS A 497 1.67 23.72 -15.73
CA LYS A 497 1.02 24.81 -16.45
C LYS A 497 -0.51 24.74 -16.30
N LYS A 498 -1.12 23.56 -16.47
CA LYS A 498 -2.57 23.36 -16.29
C LYS A 498 -3.02 23.52 -14.83
N ASN A 499 -2.20 23.11 -13.85
CA ASN A 499 -2.54 23.29 -12.43
C ASN A 499 -2.40 24.76 -11.97
N LYS A 500 -1.39 25.48 -12.48
CA LYS A 500 -1.25 26.93 -12.31
C LYS A 500 -2.41 27.69 -12.97
N GLU A 501 -2.86 27.23 -14.14
CA GLU A 501 -4.06 27.75 -14.82
C GLU A 501 -5.32 27.51 -13.98
N LYS A 502 -5.49 26.33 -13.38
CA LYS A 502 -6.59 26.04 -12.45
C LYS A 502 -6.61 26.98 -11.23
N GLN A 503 -5.45 27.24 -10.61
CA GLN A 503 -5.36 28.18 -9.50
C GLN A 503 -5.68 29.62 -9.94
N GLY A 504 -5.17 30.05 -11.10
CA GLY A 504 -5.50 31.35 -11.68
C GLY A 504 -6.99 31.54 -11.97
N LEU A 505 -7.64 30.51 -12.52
CA LEU A 505 -9.09 30.54 -12.79
C LEU A 505 -9.93 30.56 -11.51
N LYS A 506 -9.51 29.88 -10.44
CA LYS A 506 -10.18 29.97 -9.12
C LYS A 506 -10.10 31.37 -8.53
N LEU A 507 -8.95 32.01 -8.63
CA LEU A 507 -8.73 33.38 -8.14
C LEU A 507 -9.58 34.39 -8.93
N LEU A 508 -9.67 34.24 -10.25
CA LEU A 508 -10.55 35.04 -11.10
C LEU A 508 -12.03 34.83 -10.77
N LEU A 509 -12.45 33.58 -10.50
CA LEU A 509 -13.82 33.27 -10.10
C LEU A 509 -14.18 33.95 -8.77
N GLU A 510 -13.24 34.01 -7.83
CA GLU A 510 -13.43 34.66 -6.53
C GLU A 510 -13.51 36.19 -6.68
N GLN A 511 -12.69 36.78 -7.56
CA GLN A 511 -12.76 38.20 -7.92
C GLN A 511 -14.06 38.57 -8.66
N ILE A 512 -14.58 37.71 -9.52
CA ILE A 512 -15.87 37.95 -10.19
C ILE A 512 -17.02 37.80 -9.19
N LYS A 513 -16.96 36.83 -8.28
CA LYS A 513 -17.95 36.71 -7.19
C LYS A 513 -17.98 37.95 -6.30
N SER A 514 -16.82 38.51 -5.93
CA SER A 514 -16.77 39.73 -5.13
C SER A 514 -17.29 40.95 -5.91
N LYS A 515 -16.99 41.07 -7.21
CA LYS A 515 -17.54 42.12 -8.08
C LYS A 515 -19.07 42.01 -8.22
N ILE A 516 -19.61 40.81 -8.40
CA ILE A 516 -21.06 40.57 -8.44
C ILE A 516 -21.71 41.01 -7.12
N SER A 517 -21.12 40.64 -5.97
CA SER A 517 -21.62 41.06 -4.66
C SER A 517 -21.62 42.58 -4.49
N ILE A 518 -20.56 43.27 -4.98
CA ILE A 518 -20.45 44.74 -4.93
C ILE A 518 -21.49 45.40 -5.86
N SER A 519 -21.72 44.84 -7.06
CA SER A 519 -22.70 45.33 -8.02
C SER A 519 -24.14 45.17 -7.53
N ILE A 520 -24.44 44.11 -6.78
CA ILE A 520 -25.77 43.88 -6.16
C ILE A 520 -26.06 44.91 -5.05
N SER A 521 -25.04 45.40 -4.35
CA SER A 521 -25.21 46.40 -3.28
C SER A 521 -25.42 47.85 -3.76
N ASN A 522 -25.33 48.13 -5.07
CA ASN A 522 -25.50 49.48 -5.63
C ASN A 522 -26.82 49.58 -6.43
N GLU A 523 -27.90 50.01 -5.77
CA GLU A 523 -29.27 50.14 -6.30
C GLU A 523 -29.43 51.27 -7.36
N LYS A 524 -28.97 51.08 -8.60
CA LYS A 524 -29.42 51.89 -9.76
C LYS A 524 -29.69 51.01 -10.98
N GLU A 525 -30.94 50.98 -11.44
CA GLU A 525 -31.63 49.81 -12.01
C GLU A 525 -31.53 49.52 -13.53
N GLU A 526 -30.76 50.23 -14.35
CA GLU A 526 -30.71 49.91 -15.80
C GLU A 526 -29.33 49.56 -16.36
N SER A 527 -28.22 50.17 -15.92
CA SER A 527 -26.89 49.78 -16.43
C SER A 527 -26.23 48.64 -15.65
N THR A 528 -26.68 48.38 -14.42
CA THR A 528 -26.19 47.28 -13.57
C THR A 528 -26.65 45.92 -14.04
N ASN A 529 -27.87 45.80 -14.60
CA ASN A 529 -28.40 44.51 -15.07
C ASN A 529 -27.63 43.96 -16.27
N ALA A 530 -27.26 44.80 -17.24
CA ALA A 530 -26.43 44.37 -18.37
C ALA A 530 -25.00 43.97 -17.95
N ILE A 531 -24.43 44.66 -16.96
CA ILE A 531 -23.11 44.33 -16.39
C ILE A 531 -23.19 43.03 -15.59
N LEU A 532 -24.27 42.80 -14.82
CA LEU A 532 -24.53 41.56 -14.10
C LEU A 532 -24.67 40.37 -15.04
N GLU A 533 -25.46 40.49 -16.11
CA GLU A 533 -25.60 39.43 -17.12
C GLU A 533 -24.26 39.09 -17.77
N THR A 534 -23.42 40.11 -18.05
CA THR A 534 -22.10 39.91 -18.63
C THR A 534 -21.15 39.18 -17.65
N LEU A 535 -21.15 39.59 -16.38
CA LEU A 535 -20.33 38.96 -15.32
C LEU A 535 -20.83 37.54 -14.98
N GLU A 536 -22.13 37.29 -15.04
CA GLU A 536 -22.69 35.95 -14.86
C GLU A 536 -22.33 35.02 -16.02
N LYS A 537 -22.32 35.53 -17.25
CA LYS A 537 -21.84 34.80 -18.43
C LYS A 537 -20.35 34.47 -18.33
N GLU A 538 -19.51 35.42 -17.93
CA GLU A 538 -18.07 35.19 -17.69
C GLU A 538 -17.85 34.17 -16.55
N LYS A 539 -18.63 34.25 -15.47
CA LYS A 539 -18.61 33.27 -14.38
C LYS A 539 -18.98 31.87 -14.88
N GLN A 540 -19.99 31.75 -15.74
CA GLN A 540 -20.42 30.47 -16.28
C GLN A 540 -19.37 29.88 -17.23
N GLU A 541 -18.77 30.69 -18.10
CA GLU A 541 -17.65 30.26 -18.97
C GLU A 541 -16.43 29.80 -18.16
N LEU A 542 -16.13 30.47 -17.04
CA LEU A 542 -15.07 30.06 -16.12
C LEU A 542 -15.37 28.75 -15.41
N ILE A 543 -16.63 28.54 -14.99
CA ILE A 543 -17.09 27.27 -14.38
C ILE A 543 -16.98 26.13 -15.40
N ASP A 544 -17.35 26.35 -16.65
CA ASP A 544 -17.31 25.32 -17.68
C ASP A 544 -15.87 24.97 -18.08
N LYS A 545 -14.96 25.96 -18.13
CA LYS A 545 -13.51 25.72 -18.27
C LYS A 545 -12.93 24.96 -17.09
N LEU A 546 -13.34 25.30 -15.85
CA LEU A 546 -12.93 24.59 -14.64
C LEU A 546 -13.40 23.12 -14.66
N LYS A 547 -14.66 22.87 -15.02
CA LYS A 547 -15.20 21.52 -15.15
C LYS A 547 -14.46 20.71 -16.20
N LYS A 548 -14.15 21.31 -17.35
CA LYS A 548 -13.40 20.64 -18.43
C LYS A 548 -11.98 20.26 -17.99
N ILE A 549 -11.29 21.16 -17.28
CA ILE A 549 -9.97 20.89 -16.69
C ILE A 549 -10.09 19.82 -15.58
N GLU A 550 -11.13 19.85 -14.76
CA GLU A 550 -11.40 18.83 -13.74
C GLU A 550 -11.74 17.45 -14.33
N GLU A 551 -12.39 17.40 -15.49
CA GLU A 551 -12.63 16.17 -16.24
C GLU A 551 -11.36 15.64 -16.92
N GLU A 552 -10.50 16.52 -17.44
CA GLU A 552 -9.18 16.15 -17.95
C GLU A 552 -8.28 15.62 -16.82
N ILE A 553 -8.30 16.25 -15.64
CA ILE A 553 -7.63 15.77 -14.43
C ILE A 553 -8.24 14.43 -13.96
N LYS A 554 -9.57 14.29 -13.93
CA LYS A 554 -10.23 13.01 -13.60
C LYS A 554 -9.89 11.90 -14.58
N LYS A 555 -9.75 12.21 -15.87
CA LYS A 555 -9.29 11.24 -16.89
C LYS A 555 -7.84 10.85 -16.66
N LEU A 556 -6.99 11.77 -16.20
CA LEU A 556 -5.61 11.49 -15.78
C LEU A 556 -5.53 10.70 -14.45
N GLU A 557 -6.51 10.88 -13.54
CA GLU A 557 -6.63 10.18 -12.25
C GLU A 557 -7.25 8.78 -12.36
N LYS A 558 -8.15 8.53 -13.33
CA LYS A 558 -8.85 7.24 -13.51
C LYS A 558 -7.92 6.08 -13.92
N ASP A 559 -6.67 6.40 -14.25
CA ASP A 559 -5.60 5.47 -14.62
C ASP A 559 -4.45 5.39 -13.59
N LEU A 560 -4.67 5.85 -12.34
CA LEU A 560 -3.88 5.46 -11.16
C LEU A 560 -4.49 4.19 -10.56
N LYS A 561 -4.46 3.10 -11.31
CA LYS A 561 -4.92 1.80 -10.81
C LYS A 561 -3.74 1.16 -10.08
N LYS A 562 -3.92 0.84 -8.80
CA LYS A 562 -3.43 -0.37 -8.12
C LYS A 562 -1.97 -0.83 -8.35
N PRO A 563 -1.15 -0.98 -7.28
CA PRO A 563 -1.32 -0.55 -5.90
C PRO A 563 -0.99 0.95 -5.75
N GLY A 564 -1.54 1.60 -4.73
CA GLY A 564 -1.22 3.01 -4.45
C GLY A 564 0.15 3.23 -3.78
N PHE A 565 1.07 2.28 -3.87
CA PHE A 565 2.43 2.35 -3.31
C PHE A 565 3.44 1.78 -4.33
N PHE A 566 4.74 2.01 -4.13
CA PHE A 566 5.76 1.67 -5.10
C PHE A 566 6.06 0.16 -5.12
N PHE A 567 5.66 -0.55 -6.18
CA PHE A 567 5.96 -1.97 -6.36
C PHE A 567 6.31 -2.30 -7.81
N ASN A 568 7.46 -2.95 -8.03
CA ASN A 568 7.92 -3.32 -9.36
C ASN A 568 8.69 -4.66 -9.36
N TYR A 569 9.23 -5.05 -10.52
CA TYR A 569 10.00 -6.29 -10.66
C TYR A 569 11.22 -6.36 -9.74
N THR A 570 11.97 -5.26 -9.59
CA THR A 570 13.15 -5.21 -8.71
C THR A 570 12.77 -5.52 -7.27
N ILE A 571 11.69 -4.90 -6.77
CA ILE A 571 11.17 -5.14 -5.43
C ILE A 571 10.67 -6.57 -5.29
N ALA A 572 9.83 -7.03 -6.21
CA ALA A 572 9.29 -8.39 -6.21
C ALA A 572 10.39 -9.46 -6.16
N LYS A 573 11.51 -9.23 -6.87
CA LYS A 573 12.66 -10.14 -6.87
C LYS A 573 13.39 -10.15 -5.52
N GLY A 574 13.47 -9.01 -4.84
CA GLY A 574 14.18 -8.84 -3.57
C GLY A 574 13.39 -9.17 -2.31
N LEU A 575 12.12 -9.57 -2.44
CA LEU A 575 11.29 -9.96 -1.30
C LEU A 575 11.86 -11.17 -0.55
N GLU A 576 11.67 -11.16 0.76
CA GLU A 576 12.02 -12.28 1.65
C GLU A 576 11.06 -13.47 1.44
N VAL A 577 11.50 -14.67 1.82
CA VAL A 577 10.75 -15.92 1.62
C VAL A 577 9.40 -15.88 2.34
N GLU A 578 9.30 -15.11 3.42
CA GLU A 578 8.08 -14.93 4.21
C GLU A 578 7.07 -13.98 3.57
N SER A 579 7.43 -13.26 2.49
CA SER A 579 6.56 -12.27 1.84
C SER A 579 5.91 -12.79 0.55
N TYR A 580 6.06 -14.08 0.24
CA TYR A 580 5.43 -14.71 -0.92
C TYR A 580 5.16 -16.20 -0.72
N GLY A 581 4.13 -16.70 -1.38
CA GLY A 581 3.85 -18.12 -1.51
C GLY A 581 4.45 -18.73 -2.77
N ILE A 582 4.76 -20.03 -2.77
CA ILE A 582 5.20 -20.74 -3.99
C ILE A 582 4.02 -21.51 -4.57
N ALA A 583 3.69 -21.23 -5.84
CA ALA A 583 2.60 -21.94 -6.52
C ALA A 583 2.95 -23.42 -6.75
N THR A 584 1.95 -24.28 -6.59
CA THR A 584 2.09 -25.70 -6.87
C THR A 584 2.02 -25.97 -8.37
N VAL A 585 2.94 -26.81 -8.87
CA VAL A 585 2.97 -27.23 -10.27
C VAL A 585 1.83 -28.22 -10.53
N PRO A 586 1.01 -28.05 -11.58
CA PRO A 586 -0.05 -28.99 -11.90
C PRO A 586 0.50 -30.36 -12.28
N SER A 587 -0.14 -31.42 -11.81
CA SER A 587 0.03 -32.78 -12.35
C SER A 587 -0.72 -32.88 -13.68
N ALA A 588 -0.01 -32.98 -14.81
CA ALA A 588 -0.55 -33.18 -16.17
C ALA A 588 -1.11 -31.90 -16.87
N PRO A 589 -1.35 -31.91 -18.20
CA PRO A 589 -0.92 -30.88 -19.17
C PRO A 589 -1.68 -29.54 -19.14
N SER A 590 -2.52 -29.31 -18.13
CA SER A 590 -3.12 -28.00 -17.91
C SER A 590 -2.06 -27.03 -17.42
N LYS A 591 -1.75 -26.00 -18.23
CA LYS A 591 -0.89 -24.85 -17.90
C LYS A 591 -1.50 -23.93 -16.82
N LYS A 592 -2.17 -24.52 -15.83
CA LYS A 592 -2.89 -23.85 -14.74
C LYS A 592 -2.14 -24.13 -13.45
N TYR A 593 -1.59 -23.08 -12.86
CA TYR A 593 -0.92 -23.14 -11.57
C TYR A 593 -1.91 -22.74 -10.48
N SER A 594 -1.67 -23.22 -9.26
CA SER A 594 -2.48 -22.82 -8.12
C SER A 594 -1.68 -22.61 -6.85
N PHE A 595 -2.16 -21.71 -6.00
CA PHE A 595 -1.63 -21.47 -4.67
C PHE A 595 -2.81 -21.44 -3.68
N ASP A 596 -2.68 -22.17 -2.59
CA ASP A 596 -3.71 -22.24 -1.54
C ASP A 596 -3.45 -21.14 -0.50
N ILE A 597 -4.40 -20.23 -0.35
CA ILE A 597 -4.39 -19.11 0.61
C ILE A 597 -4.89 -19.63 1.95
N ASN A 598 -4.08 -19.48 2.99
CA ASN A 598 -4.36 -19.98 4.33
C ASN A 598 -4.02 -18.92 5.40
N VAL A 599 -4.25 -19.23 6.67
CA VAL A 599 -3.97 -18.32 7.79
C VAL A 599 -2.49 -17.97 7.96
N SER A 600 -1.57 -18.77 7.42
CA SER A 600 -0.13 -18.47 7.38
C SER A 600 0.27 -17.68 6.13
N THR A 601 -0.67 -17.34 5.25
CA THR A 601 -0.38 -16.51 4.07
C THR A 601 -0.21 -15.07 4.51
N THR A 602 0.85 -14.46 4.03
CA THR A 602 1.26 -13.10 4.32
C THR A 602 1.08 -12.20 3.10
N ASP A 603 1.05 -10.90 3.36
CA ASP A 603 1.17 -9.87 2.33
C ASP A 603 2.64 -9.64 1.94
N SER A 604 2.86 -8.71 1.01
CA SER A 604 4.19 -8.37 0.52
C SER A 604 5.13 -7.75 1.55
N PHE A 605 4.62 -7.37 2.73
CA PHE A 605 5.41 -6.86 3.85
C PHE A 605 5.67 -7.93 4.91
N GLY A 606 5.19 -9.17 4.71
CA GLY A 606 5.34 -10.26 5.67
C GLY A 606 4.26 -10.30 6.75
N ASN A 607 3.27 -9.41 6.70
CA ASN A 607 2.17 -9.40 7.66
C ASN A 607 1.10 -10.42 7.27
N SER A 608 0.45 -11.07 8.23
CA SER A 608 -0.67 -11.99 7.94
C SER A 608 -1.81 -11.25 7.23
N LEU A 609 -2.47 -11.90 6.26
CA LEU A 609 -3.60 -11.29 5.56
C LEU A 609 -4.76 -10.98 6.54
N ILE A 610 -5.30 -9.77 6.45
CA ILE A 610 -6.35 -9.24 7.34
C ILE A 610 -7.73 -9.58 6.75
N ALA A 611 -8.57 -10.25 7.54
CA ALA A 611 -9.93 -10.60 7.13
C ALA A 611 -10.77 -9.34 6.87
N GLY A 612 -11.45 -9.30 5.72
CA GLY A 612 -12.23 -8.15 5.27
C GLY A 612 -11.43 -7.12 4.47
N SER A 613 -10.09 -7.20 4.46
CA SER A 613 -9.23 -6.32 3.66
C SER A 613 -9.14 -6.78 2.20
N GLU A 614 -8.89 -5.81 1.32
CA GLU A 614 -8.76 -6.02 -0.11
C GLU A 614 -7.28 -6.17 -0.51
N TYR A 615 -6.98 -7.11 -1.41
CA TYR A 615 -5.62 -7.39 -1.88
C TYR A 615 -5.56 -7.55 -3.41
N ILE A 616 -4.41 -7.23 -4.00
CA ILE A 616 -4.08 -7.47 -5.41
C ILE A 616 -3.09 -8.63 -5.47
N PRO A 617 -3.46 -9.79 -6.05
CA PRO A 617 -2.53 -10.89 -6.23
C PRO A 617 -1.60 -10.60 -7.41
N VAL A 618 -0.31 -10.85 -7.22
CA VAL A 618 0.74 -10.66 -8.23
C VAL A 618 1.57 -11.93 -8.30
N VAL A 619 2.01 -12.30 -9.50
CA VAL A 619 2.85 -13.48 -9.71
C VAL A 619 4.18 -13.06 -10.31
N LEU A 620 5.26 -13.49 -9.68
CA LEU A 620 6.61 -13.36 -10.19
C LEU A 620 7.12 -14.72 -10.67
N ALA A 621 7.49 -14.81 -11.95
CA ALA A 621 8.15 -15.98 -12.53
C ALA A 621 9.68 -15.84 -12.36
N MET A 622 10.30 -16.83 -11.73
CA MET A 622 11.75 -16.89 -11.46
C MET A 622 12.31 -18.28 -11.78
N PRO A 623 13.60 -18.41 -12.12
CA PRO A 623 14.22 -19.73 -12.19
C PRO A 623 14.21 -20.39 -10.81
N LYS A 624 13.94 -21.70 -10.75
CA LYS A 624 13.84 -22.46 -9.49
C LYS A 624 15.18 -22.59 -8.77
N LYS A 625 16.29 -22.63 -9.52
CA LYS A 625 17.65 -22.69 -8.95
C LYS A 625 18.32 -21.33 -9.00
N LYS A 626 18.96 -20.97 -7.89
CA LYS A 626 19.67 -19.69 -7.75
C LYS A 626 20.84 -19.56 -8.75
N ASP A 627 21.54 -20.66 -9.03
CA ASP A 627 22.68 -20.66 -9.97
C ASP A 627 22.26 -20.41 -11.43
N GLU A 628 20.99 -20.65 -11.75
CA GLU A 628 20.42 -20.42 -13.08
C GLU A 628 20.00 -18.94 -13.27
N GLU A 629 19.94 -18.12 -12.21
CA GLU A 629 19.54 -16.69 -12.29
C GLU A 629 20.40 -15.85 -13.24
N VAL A 630 21.65 -16.24 -13.46
CA VAL A 630 22.55 -15.54 -14.37
C VAL A 630 22.06 -15.67 -15.83
N GLN A 631 21.35 -16.76 -16.16
CA GLN A 631 20.87 -17.09 -17.49
C GLN A 631 19.44 -16.61 -17.77
N PHE A 632 18.69 -16.15 -16.75
CA PHE A 632 17.28 -15.80 -16.89
C PHE A 632 16.98 -14.35 -16.50
N ILE A 633 15.97 -13.77 -17.16
CA ILE A 633 15.27 -12.56 -16.75
C ILE A 633 13.86 -13.01 -16.34
N GLY A 634 13.52 -12.79 -15.07
CA GLY A 634 12.20 -13.10 -14.54
C GLY A 634 11.12 -12.19 -15.12
N ALA A 635 9.86 -12.51 -14.82
CA ALA A 635 8.72 -11.76 -15.33
C ALA A 635 7.65 -11.58 -14.25
N LEU A 636 7.23 -10.33 -14.05
CA LEU A 636 6.15 -9.97 -13.13
C LEU A 636 4.83 -9.88 -13.90
N SER A 637 3.74 -10.39 -13.31
CA SER A 637 2.40 -10.24 -13.86
C SER A 637 1.97 -8.76 -13.90
N ASN A 638 1.13 -8.40 -14.86
CA ASN A 638 0.62 -7.04 -14.97
C ASN A 638 -0.32 -6.71 -13.80
N ILE A 639 0.15 -5.88 -12.88
CA ILE A 639 -0.59 -5.50 -11.66
C ILE A 639 -1.84 -4.69 -12.01
N GLN A 640 -1.77 -3.90 -13.09
CA GLN A 640 -2.85 -3.02 -13.56
C GLN A 640 -4.07 -3.78 -14.09
N GLU A 641 -3.83 -4.96 -14.65
CA GLU A 641 -4.86 -5.83 -15.23
C GLU A 641 -5.43 -6.83 -14.22
N THR A 642 -4.86 -6.89 -13.01
CA THR A 642 -5.25 -7.89 -12.03
C THR A 642 -6.37 -7.37 -11.12
N SER A 643 -7.44 -8.17 -10.98
CA SER A 643 -8.58 -7.84 -10.13
C SER A 643 -8.23 -7.95 -8.65
N VAL A 644 -8.79 -7.04 -7.86
CA VAL A 644 -8.74 -7.12 -6.39
C VAL A 644 -9.70 -8.17 -5.88
N PHE A 645 -9.33 -8.83 -4.79
CA PHE A 645 -10.22 -9.71 -4.03
C PHE A 645 -10.25 -9.27 -2.57
N GLN A 646 -11.34 -9.59 -1.88
CA GLN A 646 -11.47 -9.40 -0.44
C GLN A 646 -11.11 -10.71 0.27
N TYR A 647 -10.16 -10.65 1.21
CA TYR A 647 -9.77 -11.83 1.97
C TYR A 647 -10.82 -12.14 3.04
N THR A 648 -11.24 -13.40 3.14
CA THR A 648 -12.20 -13.86 4.16
C THR A 648 -11.70 -15.13 4.82
N ILE A 649 -11.79 -15.21 6.15
CA ILE A 649 -11.43 -16.43 6.88
C ILE A 649 -12.64 -17.36 6.85
N ASN A 650 -12.59 -18.40 6.02
CA ASN A 650 -13.51 -19.52 6.16
C ASN A 650 -13.10 -20.33 7.39
N LYS A 651 -13.89 -20.24 8.48
CA LYS A 651 -13.84 -21.20 9.58
C LYS A 651 -14.23 -22.57 9.02
N LYS A 652 -13.25 -23.41 8.73
CA LYS A 652 -13.45 -24.84 8.52
C LYS A 652 -13.12 -25.60 9.78
#